data_AF-A0A2T4TS27-F1
#
_entry.id   AF-A0A2T4TS27-F1
#
_cell.length_a   1.000
_cell.length_b   1.000
_cell.length_c   1.000
_cell.angle_alpha   90.00
_cell.angle_beta   90.00
_cell.angle_gamma   90.00
#
_symmetry.space_group_name_H-M   'P 1'
#
loop_
_entity.id
_entity.type
_entity.pdbx_description
1 polymer ?
#
loop_
_entity_poly.entity_id
_entity_poly.type
_entity_poly.pdbx_seq_one_letter_code
_entity_poly.pdbx_strand_id
1 'polypeptide(L)'
;MKHSITVQRLCLILFTLLLTAPAWSKVYTTTARNRNQGEAEGTRTFDNGILTVKWSNCKTGPALLPANRNWEMAYNSTVTITCKEGWRVRAFYVNKQLKNAEYLYCSSDKTYWSKGGTIANTDAPQQSITITAGNYVEFAEYTIDYVQVRPLSFKKSSYTVGVDQVLDTPLDQMIDNPSGSSITWSIGNTNVAEIQNGKVKGKGVGQTTLTAKVAADEDHALTEATATINVVRDIHPSLAQTAITMKAWENPQIPKLNGMPNDYDGQITYESSDNGVAVVEGGRLKFGGSGYGRSATITVKIPQTRKYKGATLKFTVNVDNEMRIASREDWKKFCDLVNSGKASLNVKLMKDIDLGTDITMAGGGKSYSGTFDGQGHALKINWNSGDRKWIAPFQTVDGATIKNLRTEGEINSNTLFLSGLIYDAYGNTTISGCVSAVNITSSYNEGGCNVAGIIECVRKDAKVTITDCIVKGKFHATTENGKRYMAGFVNNQYGTCTLTNCLYAGENNSSSGYTFCTNSFSGTTITNCYYLNTCGTAQGTKITEEQLKSGEVAYQLQNKRAGNVWGQFIQVDEQPLLTTEAAKHVYQVSFTYKGRVKATRYANSGKPILAPLPTVQDLLGSEYDSKKTYTLTYDGGFQPYTLINGDRTVAVTVTTPTGIDGVTNDAAGVNSPVYDLQGRRVADRLDDARHSLPAGVYIVGGRKVVVK
;
A
#
# COMPACT_ATOMS: atom_id res chain seq x y z
N MET A 1 -38.67 -28.05 28.53
CA MET A 1 -37.51 -28.11 29.46
C MET A 1 -37.44 -26.77 30.18
N LYS A 2 -38.16 -26.45 31.26
CA LYS A 2 -38.38 -27.10 32.57
C LYS A 2 -37.09 -27.64 33.22
N HIS A 3 -36.73 -26.96 34.32
CA HIS A 3 -35.83 -27.35 35.41
C HIS A 3 -34.33 -27.49 35.13
N SER A 4 -33.60 -26.40 35.36
CA SER A 4 -32.40 -26.34 36.23
C SER A 4 -31.82 -24.92 36.14
N ILE A 5 -31.05 -24.45 37.12
CA ILE A 5 -30.35 -23.15 37.17
C ILE A 5 -31.12 -21.96 37.82
N THR A 6 -32.04 -22.20 38.75
CA THR A 6 -32.49 -21.16 39.72
C THR A 6 -32.04 -21.45 41.16
N VAL A 7 -31.40 -22.59 41.41
CA VAL A 7 -30.99 -23.01 42.77
C VAL A 7 -29.55 -22.60 43.12
N GLN A 8 -28.75 -22.07 42.17
CA GLN A 8 -27.35 -21.70 42.42
C GLN A 8 -27.12 -20.19 42.64
N ARG A 9 -28.17 -19.37 42.60
CA ARG A 9 -28.12 -17.92 42.91
C ARG A 9 -28.97 -17.49 44.10
N LEU A 10 -29.60 -18.45 44.80
CA LEU A 10 -30.34 -18.20 46.05
C LEU A 10 -29.57 -18.64 47.31
N CYS A 11 -28.54 -19.48 47.17
CA CYS A 11 -27.73 -19.97 48.31
C CYS A 11 -26.48 -19.12 48.63
N LEU A 12 -26.25 -18.00 47.92
CA LEU A 12 -25.15 -17.07 48.22
C LEU A 12 -25.63 -15.70 48.75
N ILE A 13 -26.94 -15.54 48.97
CA ILE A 13 -27.55 -14.35 49.60
C ILE A 13 -28.29 -14.77 50.90
N LEU A 14 -28.05 -16.00 51.38
CA LEU A 14 -28.63 -16.52 52.62
C LEU A 14 -27.60 -16.68 53.75
N PHE A 15 -26.56 -15.84 53.76
CA PHE A 15 -25.63 -15.75 54.88
C PHE A 15 -25.09 -14.33 55.04
N THR A 16 -25.98 -13.36 55.32
CA THR A 16 -25.76 -12.16 56.15
C THR A 16 -27.01 -11.29 56.13
N LEU A 17 -28.12 -11.84 56.62
CA LEU A 17 -29.14 -11.05 57.29
C LEU A 17 -29.17 -11.52 58.74
N LEU A 18 -27.99 -11.46 59.37
CA LEU A 18 -27.92 -11.34 60.82
C LEU A 18 -28.56 -9.98 61.10
N LEU A 19 -29.82 -10.02 61.52
CA LEU A 19 -30.36 -9.06 62.47
C LEU A 19 -29.19 -8.64 63.38
N THR A 20 -28.82 -7.36 63.33
CA THR A 20 -27.80 -6.79 64.20
C THR A 20 -28.22 -7.06 65.63
N ALA A 21 -27.71 -8.15 66.22
CA ALA A 21 -27.71 -8.31 67.66
C ALA A 21 -27.07 -7.03 68.21
N PRO A 22 -27.67 -6.39 69.23
CA PRO A 22 -27.11 -5.17 69.78
C PRO A 22 -25.63 -5.39 70.08
N ALA A 23 -24.80 -4.44 69.66
CA ALA A 23 -23.39 -4.40 70.01
C ALA A 23 -23.25 -4.53 71.53
N TRP A 24 -22.40 -5.45 71.99
CA TRP A 24 -22.23 -5.69 73.42
C TRP A 24 -20.75 -5.54 73.78
N SER A 25 -20.40 -4.52 74.57
CA SER A 25 -19.41 -4.73 75.61
C SER A 25 -19.93 -5.83 76.54
N LYS A 26 -19.04 -6.73 76.95
CA LYS A 26 -19.35 -7.73 77.95
C LYS A 26 -18.37 -7.66 79.09
N VAL A 27 -18.95 -7.82 80.26
CA VAL A 27 -18.26 -7.73 81.53
C VAL A 27 -18.46 -9.04 82.25
N TYR A 28 -17.38 -9.81 82.43
CA TYR A 28 -17.39 -10.99 83.27
C TYR A 28 -16.86 -10.62 84.64
N THR A 29 -17.73 -10.60 85.64
CA THR A 29 -17.36 -10.34 87.04
C THR A 29 -17.58 -11.60 87.86
N THR A 30 -16.56 -11.98 88.63
CA THR A 30 -16.62 -13.15 89.50
C THR A 30 -16.02 -12.83 90.84
N THR A 31 -16.45 -13.57 91.87
CA THR A 31 -15.97 -13.43 93.23
C THR A 31 -15.47 -14.76 93.75
N ALA A 32 -14.43 -14.72 94.58
CA ALA A 32 -13.88 -15.91 95.22
C ALA A 32 -14.86 -16.63 96.17
N ARG A 33 -16.08 -16.09 96.36
CA ARG A 33 -17.14 -16.63 97.23
C ARG A 33 -17.66 -17.98 96.74
N ASN A 34 -17.72 -18.21 95.43
CA ASN A 34 -18.33 -19.40 94.85
C ASN A 34 -17.29 -20.51 94.56
N ARG A 35 -17.12 -21.45 95.51
CA ARG A 35 -16.22 -22.62 95.35
C ARG A 35 -16.58 -23.49 94.13
N ASN A 36 -17.85 -23.52 93.72
CA ASN A 36 -18.29 -24.33 92.58
C ASN A 36 -17.83 -23.76 91.23
N GLN A 37 -17.40 -22.49 91.19
CA GLN A 37 -16.73 -21.93 90.00
C GLN A 37 -15.23 -22.24 89.97
N GLY A 38 -14.66 -22.77 91.07
CA GLY A 38 -13.39 -23.50 91.07
C GLY A 38 -12.22 -22.74 90.45
N GLU A 39 -12.13 -21.44 90.68
CA GLU A 39 -11.06 -20.60 90.15
C GLU A 39 -9.79 -20.81 90.99
N ALA A 40 -9.01 -21.77 90.50
CA ALA A 40 -7.65 -22.14 90.88
C ALA A 40 -6.92 -22.49 89.57
N GLU A 41 -5.64 -22.87 89.65
CA GLU A 41 -4.82 -23.24 88.49
C GLU A 41 -5.57 -24.09 87.45
N GLY A 42 -5.46 -23.71 86.17
CA GLY A 42 -6.15 -24.37 85.06
C GLY A 42 -6.81 -23.40 84.08
N THR A 43 -7.52 -23.96 83.10
CA THR A 43 -8.25 -23.22 82.05
C THR A 43 -9.75 -23.29 82.29
N ARG A 44 -10.43 -22.16 82.10
CA ARG A 44 -11.88 -22.04 82.19
C ARG A 44 -12.40 -21.24 81.00
N THR A 45 -13.63 -21.53 80.60
CA THR A 45 -14.27 -20.88 79.47
C THR A 45 -15.66 -20.42 79.90
N PHE A 46 -15.97 -19.17 79.61
CA PHE A 46 -17.17 -18.45 80.02
C PHE A 46 -17.92 -17.95 78.79
N ASP A 47 -19.14 -17.45 79.02
CA ASP A 47 -19.96 -16.76 78.02
C ASP A 47 -20.09 -17.54 76.70
N ASN A 48 -20.46 -18.83 76.82
CA ASN A 48 -20.66 -19.74 75.70
C ASN A 48 -19.43 -19.88 74.76
N GLY A 49 -18.22 -19.82 75.32
CA GLY A 49 -16.99 -19.99 74.53
C GLY A 49 -16.34 -18.70 74.07
N ILE A 50 -16.89 -17.53 74.40
CA ILE A 50 -16.34 -16.23 73.99
C ILE A 50 -15.09 -15.89 74.79
N LEU A 51 -15.08 -16.17 76.10
CA LEU A 51 -14.00 -15.79 76.99
C LEU A 51 -13.34 -17.03 77.57
N THR A 52 -12.02 -17.13 77.46
CA THR A 52 -11.22 -18.19 78.09
C THR A 52 -10.18 -17.57 79.01
N VAL A 53 -10.15 -18.01 80.26
CA VAL A 53 -9.21 -17.54 81.28
C VAL A 53 -8.39 -18.71 81.77
N LYS A 54 -7.07 -18.59 81.65
CA LYS A 54 -6.11 -19.61 82.08
C LYS A 54 -5.22 -19.06 83.18
N TRP A 55 -5.33 -19.64 84.36
CA TRP A 55 -4.52 -19.31 85.53
C TRP A 55 -3.36 -20.29 85.67
N SER A 56 -2.18 -19.80 86.04
CA SER A 56 -1.06 -20.62 86.50
C SER A 56 -0.76 -20.32 87.97
N ASN A 57 -0.39 -21.33 88.76
CA ASN A 57 0.03 -21.18 90.16
C ASN A 57 -0.84 -20.19 90.99
N CYS A 58 -2.16 -20.37 90.89
CA CYS A 58 -3.19 -19.59 91.58
C CYS A 58 -4.08 -20.55 92.36
N LYS A 59 -4.46 -20.19 93.59
CA LYS A 59 -5.31 -21.02 94.46
C LYS A 59 -6.35 -20.16 95.17
N THR A 60 -7.39 -20.81 95.69
CA THR A 60 -8.39 -20.18 96.56
C THR A 60 -7.95 -20.29 98.02
N GLY A 61 -7.97 -19.19 98.78
CA GLY A 61 -7.55 -19.17 100.17
C GLY A 61 -8.46 -19.97 101.13
N PRO A 62 -8.00 -20.29 102.35
CA PRO A 62 -8.59 -21.33 103.23
C PRO A 62 -9.89 -20.94 103.96
N ALA A 63 -10.53 -19.80 103.65
CA ALA A 63 -11.63 -19.26 104.44
C ALA A 63 -12.88 -20.17 104.51
N LEU A 64 -13.36 -20.40 105.75
CA LEU A 64 -14.57 -21.16 106.07
C LEU A 64 -15.84 -20.50 105.52
N LEU A 65 -16.05 -19.21 105.82
CA LEU A 65 -17.20 -18.44 105.34
C LEU A 65 -16.99 -17.98 103.88
N PRO A 66 -17.96 -18.21 102.97
CA PRO A 66 -17.87 -17.77 101.58
C PRO A 66 -17.52 -16.30 101.40
N ALA A 67 -18.01 -15.41 102.29
CA ALA A 67 -17.80 -13.97 102.19
C ALA A 67 -16.33 -13.51 102.33
N ASN A 68 -15.47 -14.34 102.94
CA ASN A 68 -14.07 -14.01 103.27
C ASN A 68 -13.04 -14.74 102.38
N ARG A 69 -13.49 -15.40 101.31
CA ARG A 69 -12.59 -16.10 100.38
C ARG A 69 -11.89 -15.11 99.45
N ASN A 70 -10.66 -15.43 99.08
CA ASN A 70 -9.79 -14.69 98.17
C ASN A 70 -9.10 -15.66 97.20
N TRP A 71 -8.61 -15.11 96.09
CA TRP A 71 -7.64 -15.77 95.22
C TRP A 71 -6.23 -15.32 95.61
N GLU A 72 -5.31 -16.27 95.61
CA GLU A 72 -3.90 -16.07 95.92
C GLU A 72 -3.07 -16.43 94.69
N MET A 73 -2.44 -15.41 94.09
CA MET A 73 -1.52 -15.56 92.97
C MET A 73 -0.08 -15.54 93.47
N ALA A 74 0.69 -16.57 93.17
CA ALA A 74 2.12 -16.61 93.50
C ALA A 74 2.92 -15.58 92.69
N TYR A 75 4.09 -15.17 93.19
CA TYR A 75 5.04 -14.39 92.41
C TYR A 75 5.36 -15.08 91.07
N ASN A 76 5.39 -14.32 89.97
CA ASN A 76 5.55 -14.79 88.59
C ASN A 76 4.43 -15.69 88.04
N SER A 77 3.31 -15.84 88.76
CA SER A 77 2.11 -16.47 88.20
C SER A 77 1.48 -15.60 87.11
N THR A 78 0.64 -16.21 86.27
CA THR A 78 0.01 -15.56 85.13
C THR A 78 -1.48 -15.84 85.06
N VAL A 79 -2.21 -14.87 84.53
CA VAL A 79 -3.54 -15.09 83.96
C VAL A 79 -3.51 -14.74 82.48
N THR A 80 -3.80 -15.72 81.62
CA THR A 80 -3.98 -15.49 80.18
C THR A 80 -5.45 -15.43 79.87
N ILE A 81 -5.87 -14.31 79.30
CA ILE A 81 -7.25 -14.03 78.91
C ILE A 81 -7.30 -14.06 77.40
N THR A 82 -8.11 -14.95 76.83
CA THR A 82 -8.25 -15.12 75.39
C THR A 82 -9.71 -15.04 75.01
N CYS A 83 -10.02 -14.13 74.08
CA CYS A 83 -11.32 -14.02 73.47
C CYS A 83 -11.43 -14.89 72.21
N LYS A 84 -12.66 -15.30 71.86
CA LYS A 84 -12.99 -15.90 70.56
C LYS A 84 -12.73 -14.89 69.43
N GLU A 85 -12.52 -15.40 68.22
CA GLU A 85 -12.45 -14.55 67.02
C GLU A 85 -13.67 -13.62 66.94
N GLY A 86 -13.43 -12.36 66.54
CA GLY A 86 -14.43 -11.29 66.59
C GLY A 86 -14.56 -10.57 67.93
N TRP A 87 -13.77 -10.94 68.95
CA TRP A 87 -13.73 -10.28 70.26
C TRP A 87 -12.30 -9.93 70.67
N ARG A 88 -12.16 -8.94 71.56
CA ARG A 88 -10.88 -8.43 72.07
C ARG A 88 -10.93 -8.17 73.55
N VAL A 89 -9.81 -8.38 74.24
CA VAL A 89 -9.70 -8.08 75.66
C VAL A 89 -9.48 -6.58 75.82
N ARG A 90 -10.35 -5.89 76.54
CA ARG A 90 -10.22 -4.46 76.80
C ARG A 90 -9.53 -4.19 78.11
N ALA A 91 -9.98 -4.85 79.16
CA ALA A 91 -9.42 -4.63 80.48
C ALA A 91 -9.60 -5.80 81.44
N PHE A 92 -8.76 -5.80 82.45
CA PHE A 92 -8.85 -6.62 83.65
C PHE A 92 -8.80 -5.69 84.87
N TYR A 93 -9.79 -5.79 85.73
CA TYR A 93 -9.93 -4.98 86.93
C TYR A 93 -9.95 -5.87 88.16
N VAL A 94 -9.16 -5.54 89.16
CA VAL A 94 -9.31 -6.09 90.51
C VAL A 94 -10.22 -5.17 91.31
N ASN A 95 -11.50 -5.54 91.47
CA ASN A 95 -12.49 -4.68 92.11
C ASN A 95 -12.42 -4.71 93.64
N LYS A 96 -12.01 -5.85 94.22
CA LYS A 96 -11.82 -6.03 95.67
C LYS A 96 -10.42 -6.55 95.93
N GLN A 97 -9.46 -5.66 95.87
CA GLN A 97 -8.08 -5.93 96.22
C GLN A 97 -7.94 -6.19 97.72
N LEU A 98 -7.13 -7.17 98.09
CA LEU A 98 -6.73 -7.44 99.46
C LEU A 98 -5.23 -7.18 99.67
N LYS A 99 -4.40 -7.56 98.69
CA LYS A 99 -2.94 -7.38 98.78
C LYS A 99 -2.30 -7.23 97.41
N ASN A 100 -1.46 -6.21 97.24
CA ASN A 100 -0.49 -6.07 96.13
C ASN A 100 -1.04 -6.12 94.68
N ALA A 101 -2.33 -5.85 94.40
CA ALA A 101 -2.83 -5.94 93.02
C ALA A 101 -2.22 -4.89 92.07
N GLU A 102 -1.62 -3.83 92.61
CA GLU A 102 -0.80 -2.87 91.86
C GLU A 102 0.43 -3.49 91.18
N TYR A 103 0.85 -4.69 91.58
CA TYR A 103 1.95 -5.43 90.95
C TYR A 103 1.52 -6.30 89.77
N LEU A 104 0.24 -6.25 89.36
CA LEU A 104 -0.23 -6.88 88.12
C LEU A 104 0.09 -5.99 86.91
N TYR A 105 0.62 -6.59 85.85
CA TYR A 105 0.88 -5.90 84.58
C TYR A 105 0.66 -6.83 83.39
N CYS A 106 0.27 -6.28 82.24
CA CYS A 106 0.20 -7.04 80.99
C CYS A 106 1.63 -7.33 80.49
N SER A 107 2.04 -8.59 80.51
CA SER A 107 3.35 -9.02 80.05
C SER A 107 3.39 -9.33 78.56
N SER A 108 2.24 -9.63 77.94
CA SER A 108 2.16 -9.93 76.50
C SER A 108 2.06 -8.69 75.61
N ASP A 109 1.52 -7.57 76.10
CA ASP A 109 1.37 -6.34 75.33
C ASP A 109 1.50 -5.09 76.23
N LYS A 110 2.57 -4.33 76.01
CA LYS A 110 2.90 -3.13 76.79
C LYS A 110 1.98 -1.93 76.50
N THR A 111 1.12 -2.01 75.49
CA THR A 111 0.13 -0.96 75.21
C THR A 111 -1.00 -0.94 76.23
N TYR A 112 -1.19 -2.03 76.99
CA TYR A 112 -2.10 -2.06 78.13
C TYR A 112 -1.41 -1.40 79.32
N TRP A 113 -1.94 -0.27 79.75
CA TRP A 113 -1.43 0.41 80.94
C TRP A 113 -1.91 -0.32 82.20
N SER A 114 -1.11 -0.25 83.28
CA SER A 114 -1.47 -0.84 84.58
C SER A 114 -1.40 0.16 85.73
N LYS A 115 -2.43 0.18 86.58
CA LYS A 115 -2.48 1.02 87.80
C LYS A 115 -3.46 0.44 88.82
N GLY A 116 -3.02 0.21 90.05
CA GLY A 116 -3.88 -0.15 91.18
C GLY A 116 -4.79 -1.36 90.91
N GLY A 117 -4.26 -2.42 90.29
CA GLY A 117 -5.04 -3.61 89.93
C GLY A 117 -5.89 -3.49 88.66
N THR A 118 -5.83 -2.37 87.94
CA THR A 118 -6.40 -2.21 86.59
C THR A 118 -5.33 -2.44 85.53
N ILE A 119 -5.64 -3.22 84.50
CA ILE A 119 -4.84 -3.43 83.30
C ILE A 119 -5.77 -3.19 82.12
N ALA A 120 -5.56 -2.14 81.32
CA ALA A 120 -6.53 -1.75 80.30
C ALA A 120 -5.88 -1.16 79.05
N ASN A 121 -6.54 -1.37 77.91
CA ASN A 121 -6.31 -0.63 76.67
C ASN A 121 -7.65 -0.35 76.00
N THR A 122 -7.99 0.94 75.86
CA THR A 122 -9.24 1.38 75.24
C THR A 122 -9.40 0.85 73.82
N ASP A 123 -8.32 0.78 73.05
CA ASP A 123 -8.36 0.28 71.67
C ASP A 123 -8.58 -1.24 71.60
N ALA A 124 -8.33 -1.95 72.70
CA ALA A 124 -8.42 -3.41 72.80
C ALA A 124 -7.75 -4.12 71.60
N PRO A 125 -6.44 -3.90 71.35
CA PRO A 125 -5.79 -4.39 70.13
C PRO A 125 -5.67 -5.92 70.09
N GLN A 126 -5.67 -6.58 71.25
CA GLN A 126 -5.35 -8.00 71.36
C GLN A 126 -6.58 -8.88 71.57
N GLN A 127 -6.61 -9.98 70.83
CA GLN A 127 -7.56 -11.07 71.08
C GLN A 127 -7.16 -11.86 72.34
N SER A 128 -5.88 -11.89 72.69
CA SER A 128 -5.36 -12.57 73.86
C SER A 128 -4.32 -11.71 74.57
N ILE A 129 -4.43 -11.59 75.89
CA ILE A 129 -3.44 -10.95 76.74
C ILE A 129 -3.00 -11.88 77.88
N THR A 130 -1.77 -11.73 78.32
CA THR A 130 -1.23 -12.38 79.52
C THR A 130 -0.87 -11.31 80.53
N ILE A 131 -1.41 -11.45 81.74
CA ILE A 131 -1.13 -10.60 82.88
C ILE A 131 -0.27 -11.40 83.86
N THR A 132 0.80 -10.79 84.35
CA THR A 132 1.76 -11.42 85.26
C THR A 132 1.74 -10.73 86.62
N ALA A 133 1.86 -11.52 87.68
CA ALA A 133 1.99 -11.03 89.05
C ALA A 133 3.46 -10.77 89.39
N GLY A 134 3.84 -9.48 89.49
CA GLY A 134 5.18 -9.04 89.91
C GLY A 134 5.43 -9.15 91.42
N ASN A 135 4.44 -9.60 92.19
CA ASN A 135 4.55 -9.94 93.61
C ASN A 135 3.52 -11.05 93.91
N TYR A 136 3.47 -11.54 95.14
CA TYR A 136 2.31 -12.27 95.63
C TYR A 136 1.09 -11.35 95.71
N VAL A 137 -0.02 -11.73 95.07
CA VAL A 137 -1.23 -10.89 94.92
C VAL A 137 -2.46 -11.60 95.49
N GLU A 138 -3.29 -10.86 96.22
CA GLU A 138 -4.58 -11.34 96.73
C GLU A 138 -5.74 -10.41 96.40
N PHE A 139 -6.86 -11.02 95.99
CA PHE A 139 -8.09 -10.29 95.69
C PHE A 139 -9.32 -11.18 95.83
N ALA A 140 -10.47 -10.58 96.10
CA ALA A 140 -11.73 -11.30 96.30
C ALA A 140 -12.70 -11.18 95.11
N GLU A 141 -12.47 -10.23 94.21
CA GLU A 141 -13.33 -9.96 93.05
C GLU A 141 -12.50 -9.33 91.93
N TYR A 142 -12.71 -9.80 90.71
CA TYR A 142 -12.18 -9.18 89.50
C TYR A 142 -13.23 -9.15 88.40
N THR A 143 -12.97 -8.29 87.42
CA THR A 143 -13.77 -8.10 86.24
C THR A 143 -12.89 -8.17 85.00
N ILE A 144 -13.35 -8.89 83.98
CA ILE A 144 -12.79 -8.84 82.62
C ILE A 144 -13.78 -8.09 81.75
N ASP A 145 -13.33 -7.00 81.16
CA ASP A 145 -14.02 -6.27 80.11
C ASP A 145 -13.45 -6.68 78.76
N TYR A 146 -14.34 -7.11 77.88
CA TYR A 146 -14.00 -7.55 76.55
C TYR A 146 -15.10 -7.13 75.57
N VAL A 147 -14.66 -6.76 74.39
CA VAL A 147 -15.48 -6.01 73.43
C VAL A 147 -15.45 -6.66 72.06
N GLN A 148 -16.50 -6.40 71.28
CA GLN A 148 -16.63 -6.98 69.95
C GLN A 148 -15.79 -6.19 68.94
N VAL A 149 -15.29 -6.87 67.91
CA VAL A 149 -14.65 -6.24 66.74
C VAL A 149 -15.74 -5.98 65.71
N ARG A 150 -15.86 -4.72 65.27
CA ARG A 150 -16.76 -4.40 64.15
C ARG A 150 -16.19 -4.99 62.86
N PRO A 151 -16.97 -5.72 62.05
CA PRO A 151 -16.50 -6.18 60.75
C PRO A 151 -16.22 -4.98 59.83
N LEU A 152 -15.01 -4.92 59.30
CA LEU A 152 -14.55 -3.87 58.40
C LEU A 152 -13.57 -4.49 57.41
N SER A 153 -13.85 -4.37 56.11
CA SER A 153 -12.98 -4.92 55.07
C SER A 153 -13.11 -4.14 53.77
N PHE A 154 -12.01 -4.01 53.03
CA PHE A 154 -12.09 -3.51 51.66
C PHE A 154 -12.67 -4.58 50.73
N LYS A 155 -13.49 -4.14 49.76
CA LYS A 155 -14.04 -5.00 48.72
C LYS A 155 -12.97 -5.56 47.78
N LYS A 156 -11.82 -4.89 47.68
CA LYS A 156 -10.63 -5.34 46.95
C LYS A 156 -9.40 -5.16 47.80
N SER A 157 -8.46 -6.10 47.69
CA SER A 157 -7.14 -5.99 48.33
C SER A 157 -6.25 -4.93 47.70
N SER A 158 -6.53 -4.51 46.46
CA SER A 158 -5.79 -3.43 45.78
C SER A 158 -6.63 -2.66 44.75
N TYR A 159 -6.19 -1.43 44.47
CA TYR A 159 -6.75 -0.52 43.48
C TYR A 159 -5.60 0.13 42.68
N THR A 160 -5.82 0.39 41.39
CA THR A 160 -4.83 1.01 40.50
C THR A 160 -5.34 2.33 39.98
N VAL A 161 -4.51 3.37 40.02
CA VAL A 161 -4.83 4.72 39.54
C VAL A 161 -3.66 5.31 38.77
N GLY A 162 -3.95 6.13 37.75
CA GLY A 162 -2.93 6.87 37.03
C GLY A 162 -2.35 8.02 37.85
N VAL A 163 -1.13 8.45 37.52
CA VAL A 163 -0.58 9.70 38.07
C VAL A 163 -1.49 10.88 37.72
N ASP A 164 -1.80 11.71 38.72
CA ASP A 164 -2.74 12.84 38.68
C ASP A 164 -4.20 12.47 38.39
N GLN A 165 -4.52 11.19 38.25
CA GLN A 165 -5.89 10.71 38.09
C GLN A 165 -6.53 10.42 39.45
N VAL A 166 -7.86 10.45 39.47
CA VAL A 166 -8.68 10.15 40.65
C VAL A 166 -9.41 8.84 40.41
N LEU A 167 -9.46 7.97 41.40
CA LEU A 167 -10.32 6.79 41.34
C LEU A 167 -11.78 7.22 41.27
N ASP A 168 -12.51 6.73 40.28
CA ASP A 168 -13.94 7.06 40.14
C ASP A 168 -14.76 6.57 41.33
N THR A 169 -14.38 5.43 41.91
CA THR A 169 -15.00 4.84 43.11
C THR A 169 -14.67 5.67 44.35
N PRO A 170 -15.67 6.28 45.02
CA PRO A 170 -15.45 6.97 46.28
C PRO A 170 -15.17 5.99 47.43
N LEU A 171 -14.52 6.48 48.48
CA LEU A 171 -14.00 5.67 49.59
C LEU A 171 -15.08 4.84 50.30
N ASP A 172 -16.28 5.39 50.48
CA ASP A 172 -17.43 4.73 51.09
C ASP A 172 -17.92 3.50 50.28
N GLN A 173 -17.73 3.52 48.96
CA GLN A 173 -18.07 2.41 48.08
C GLN A 173 -16.97 1.35 47.99
N MET A 174 -15.74 1.67 48.40
CA MET A 174 -14.60 0.75 48.39
C MET A 174 -14.61 -0.24 49.56
N ILE A 175 -15.38 0.05 50.60
CA ILE A 175 -15.35 -0.66 51.87
C ILE A 175 -16.70 -1.32 52.20
N ASP A 176 -16.64 -2.44 52.89
CA ASP A 176 -17.78 -3.06 53.55
C ASP A 176 -17.77 -2.63 55.01
N ASN A 177 -18.73 -1.77 55.36
CA ASN A 177 -18.94 -1.25 56.72
C ASN A 177 -20.41 -1.45 57.13
N PRO A 178 -20.83 -2.69 57.45
CA PRO A 178 -22.21 -2.98 57.78
C PRO A 178 -22.66 -2.32 59.09
N SER A 179 -21.72 -1.89 59.94
CA SER A 179 -22.03 -1.18 61.19
C SER A 179 -22.52 0.26 60.98
N GLY A 180 -22.24 0.86 59.82
CA GLY A 180 -22.51 2.29 59.58
C GLY A 180 -21.63 3.24 60.40
N SER A 181 -20.60 2.73 61.09
CA SER A 181 -19.73 3.56 61.95
C SER A 181 -18.92 4.56 61.13
N SER A 182 -18.59 5.72 61.73
CA SER A 182 -17.75 6.74 61.09
C SER A 182 -16.32 6.23 60.87
N ILE A 183 -15.78 6.44 59.67
CA ILE A 183 -14.45 5.98 59.26
C ILE A 183 -13.49 7.18 59.14
N THR A 184 -12.32 7.05 59.76
CA THR A 184 -11.16 7.91 59.49
C THR A 184 -10.26 7.26 58.45
N TRP A 185 -9.88 8.02 57.43
CA TRP A 185 -9.09 7.51 56.31
C TRP A 185 -7.67 8.06 56.33
N SER A 186 -6.68 7.24 55.96
CA SER A 186 -5.29 7.67 55.82
C SER A 186 -4.57 6.98 54.67
N ILE A 187 -3.53 7.62 54.15
CA ILE A 187 -2.61 7.09 53.14
C ILE A 187 -1.22 7.00 53.76
N GLY A 188 -0.57 5.84 53.63
CA GLY A 188 0.75 5.61 54.23
C GLY A 188 1.88 6.46 53.63
N ASN A 189 1.89 6.64 52.31
CA ASN A 189 2.89 7.44 51.59
C ASN A 189 2.20 8.50 50.73
N THR A 190 2.17 9.72 51.25
CA THR A 190 1.50 10.89 50.65
C THR A 190 2.23 11.47 49.43
N ASN A 191 3.44 10.97 49.11
CA ASN A 191 4.12 11.26 47.85
C ASN A 191 3.59 10.36 46.70
N VAL A 192 2.98 9.23 47.03
CA VAL A 192 2.43 8.27 46.05
C VAL A 192 0.97 8.60 45.75
N ALA A 193 0.12 8.76 46.77
CA ALA A 193 -1.29 9.07 46.60
C ALA A 193 -1.80 10.05 47.69
N GLU A 194 -2.96 10.66 47.46
CA GLU A 194 -3.66 11.49 48.46
C GLU A 194 -5.16 11.20 48.45
N ILE A 195 -5.84 11.60 49.53
CA ILE A 195 -7.30 11.61 49.58
C ILE A 195 -7.75 13.03 49.24
N GLN A 196 -8.52 13.16 48.17
CA GLN A 196 -9.10 14.42 47.72
C GLN A 196 -10.61 14.23 47.53
N ASN A 197 -11.42 15.01 48.24
CA ASN A 197 -12.89 15.01 48.13
C ASN A 197 -13.51 13.61 48.25
N GLY A 198 -13.07 12.82 49.25
CA GLY A 198 -13.60 11.47 49.49
C GLY A 198 -13.17 10.42 48.46
N LYS A 199 -12.20 10.71 47.59
CA LYS A 199 -11.64 9.80 46.59
C LYS A 199 -10.12 9.73 46.71
N VAL A 200 -9.51 8.67 46.18
CA VAL A 200 -8.05 8.53 46.11
C VAL A 200 -7.55 9.12 44.80
N LYS A 201 -6.54 9.99 44.88
CA LYS A 201 -5.83 10.56 43.74
C LYS A 201 -4.38 10.10 43.70
N GLY A 202 -3.89 9.67 42.54
CA GLY A 202 -2.48 9.34 42.34
C GLY A 202 -1.61 10.60 42.21
N LYS A 203 -0.42 10.61 42.79
CA LYS A 203 0.54 11.74 42.74
C LYS A 203 1.90 11.34 42.15
N GLY A 204 2.42 10.20 42.60
CA GLY A 204 3.73 9.70 42.23
C GLY A 204 3.66 8.20 42.00
N VAL A 205 4.42 7.71 41.02
CA VAL A 205 4.47 6.28 40.71
C VAL A 205 4.99 5.51 41.92
N GLY A 206 4.30 4.44 42.28
CA GLY A 206 4.67 3.61 43.41
C GLY A 206 3.47 2.91 44.02
N GLN A 207 3.72 2.28 45.17
CA GLN A 207 2.71 1.57 45.94
C GLN A 207 2.55 2.23 47.31
N THR A 208 1.32 2.33 47.81
CA THR A 208 1.05 2.81 49.16
C THR A 208 -0.17 2.10 49.77
N THR A 209 -0.38 2.25 51.07
CA THR A 209 -1.49 1.64 51.81
C THR A 209 -2.57 2.68 52.06
N LEU A 210 -3.81 2.35 51.72
CA LEU A 210 -5.03 3.04 52.14
C LEU A 210 -5.57 2.33 53.38
N THR A 211 -5.72 3.07 54.48
CA THR A 211 -6.24 2.54 55.74
C THR A 211 -7.57 3.19 56.06
N ALA A 212 -8.56 2.35 56.37
CA ALA A 212 -9.84 2.73 56.95
C ALA A 212 -9.83 2.34 58.42
N LYS A 213 -10.04 3.33 59.30
CA LYS A 213 -10.00 3.15 60.74
C LYS A 213 -11.33 3.54 61.36
N VAL A 214 -11.88 2.64 62.18
CA VAL A 214 -13.01 2.94 63.05
C VAL A 214 -12.51 2.94 64.49
N ALA A 215 -12.69 4.07 65.18
CA ALA A 215 -12.23 4.24 66.56
C ALA A 215 -12.94 3.24 67.50
N ALA A 216 -12.23 2.87 68.57
CA ALA A 216 -12.87 2.17 69.68
C ALA A 216 -13.96 3.05 70.30
N ASP A 217 -15.07 2.44 70.70
CA ASP A 217 -16.09 3.05 71.57
C ASP A 217 -16.29 2.15 72.79
N GLU A 218 -17.31 2.41 73.62
CA GLU A 218 -17.61 1.64 74.83
C GLU A 218 -17.82 0.14 74.55
N ASP A 219 -18.43 -0.21 73.42
CA ASP A 219 -18.85 -1.58 73.08
C ASP A 219 -17.90 -2.32 72.13
N HIS A 220 -17.00 -1.60 71.46
CA HIS A 220 -16.20 -2.15 70.38
C HIS A 220 -14.74 -1.78 70.44
N ALA A 221 -13.90 -2.75 70.06
CA ALA A 221 -12.48 -2.52 69.80
C ALA A 221 -12.27 -1.58 68.61
N LEU A 222 -11.07 -1.03 68.54
CA LEU A 222 -10.58 -0.36 67.34
C LEU A 222 -10.47 -1.39 66.21
N THR A 223 -11.01 -1.05 65.04
CA THR A 223 -10.88 -1.89 63.84
C THR A 223 -10.20 -1.09 62.73
N GLU A 224 -9.22 -1.73 62.07
CA GLU A 224 -8.60 -1.21 60.86
C GLU A 224 -8.73 -2.21 59.71
N ALA A 225 -8.96 -1.68 58.52
CA ALA A 225 -8.85 -2.41 57.26
C ALA A 225 -7.84 -1.69 56.36
N THR A 226 -7.10 -2.45 55.55
CA THR A 226 -6.09 -1.89 54.65
C THR A 226 -6.26 -2.42 53.23
N ALA A 227 -6.05 -1.55 52.24
CA ALA A 227 -5.93 -1.91 50.83
C ALA A 227 -4.68 -1.28 50.21
N THR A 228 -4.14 -1.92 49.18
CA THR A 228 -3.02 -1.37 48.41
C THR A 228 -3.50 -0.41 47.33
N ILE A 229 -2.87 0.76 47.21
CA ILE A 229 -3.02 1.68 46.08
C ILE A 229 -1.75 1.59 45.22
N ASN A 230 -1.92 1.18 43.96
CA ASN A 230 -0.89 1.15 42.95
C ASN A 230 -1.03 2.36 42.03
N VAL A 231 -0.08 3.28 42.09
CA VAL A 231 -0.06 4.45 41.21
C VAL A 231 0.89 4.17 40.05
N VAL A 232 0.34 4.14 38.84
CA VAL A 232 1.07 3.73 37.63
C VAL A 232 1.09 4.84 36.59
N ARG A 233 2.07 4.76 35.68
CA ARG A 233 2.00 5.49 34.42
C ARG A 233 1.21 4.67 33.42
N ASP A 234 0.26 5.27 32.73
CA ASP A 234 -0.59 4.54 31.79
C ASP A 234 -0.87 5.33 30.51
N ILE A 235 -0.62 4.69 29.38
CA ILE A 235 -0.92 5.19 28.03
C ILE A 235 -0.96 3.99 27.09
N HIS A 236 -1.88 4.00 26.12
CA HIS A 236 -2.06 2.93 25.15
C HIS A 236 -2.05 3.46 23.72
N PRO A 237 -0.89 3.97 23.25
CA PRO A 237 -0.81 4.55 21.93
C PRO A 237 -0.85 3.46 20.86
N SER A 238 -1.49 3.77 19.73
CA SER A 238 -1.57 2.87 18.57
C SER A 238 -1.50 3.64 17.26
N LEU A 239 -1.07 2.98 16.18
CA LEU A 239 -1.04 3.59 14.84
C LEU A 239 -2.32 3.25 14.08
N ALA A 240 -2.88 4.23 13.37
CA ALA A 240 -4.04 4.02 12.50
C ALA A 240 -3.76 3.03 11.34
N GLN A 241 -2.49 2.87 10.96
CA GLN A 241 -2.03 1.92 9.96
C GLN A 241 -0.59 1.49 10.25
N THR A 242 -0.25 0.26 9.88
CA THR A 242 1.07 -0.35 10.11
C THR A 242 1.90 -0.49 8.84
N ALA A 243 1.36 -0.11 7.68
CA ALA A 243 2.07 -0.09 6.41
C ALA A 243 1.60 1.08 5.53
N ILE A 244 2.55 1.69 4.80
CA ILE A 244 2.30 2.71 3.76
C ILE A 244 3.08 2.28 2.52
N THR A 245 2.45 2.34 1.35
CA THR A 245 3.16 2.26 0.06
C THR A 245 3.14 3.64 -0.57
N MET A 246 4.29 4.10 -1.06
CA MET A 246 4.44 5.41 -1.68
C MET A 246 5.31 5.35 -2.93
N LYS A 247 5.10 6.29 -3.84
CA LYS A 247 6.01 6.54 -4.94
C LYS A 247 7.16 7.46 -4.51
N ALA A 248 8.28 7.39 -5.20
CA ALA A 248 9.50 8.14 -4.85
C ALA A 248 9.32 9.69 -4.85
N TRP A 249 8.29 10.20 -5.54
CA TRP A 249 7.97 11.63 -5.60
C TRP A 249 6.77 12.02 -4.72
N GLU A 250 6.18 11.07 -4.00
CA GLU A 250 5.10 11.34 -3.05
C GLU A 250 5.68 11.68 -1.68
N ASN A 251 4.86 12.32 -0.86
CA ASN A 251 5.23 12.70 0.50
C ASN A 251 4.07 12.47 1.48
N PRO A 252 3.53 11.25 1.62
CA PRO A 252 2.33 11.02 2.42
C PRO A 252 2.52 11.39 3.89
N GLN A 253 1.42 11.72 4.57
CA GLN A 253 1.43 11.93 6.03
C GLN A 253 1.79 10.62 6.73
N ILE A 254 2.52 10.72 7.86
CA ILE A 254 2.76 9.55 8.72
C ILE A 254 1.43 9.02 9.29
N PRO A 255 1.36 7.74 9.70
CA PRO A 255 0.18 7.19 10.35
C PRO A 255 -0.24 8.05 11.56
N LYS A 256 -1.54 8.36 11.65
CA LYS A 256 -2.08 9.03 12.83
C LYS A 256 -1.82 8.18 14.07
N LEU A 257 -1.33 8.84 15.13
CA LEU A 257 -1.17 8.25 16.45
C LEU A 257 -2.49 8.41 17.23
N ASN A 258 -3.07 7.28 17.63
CA ASN A 258 -4.30 7.19 18.41
C ASN A 258 -3.97 6.90 19.88
N GLY A 259 -4.90 7.25 20.79
CA GLY A 259 -4.72 6.97 22.23
C GLY A 259 -3.73 7.89 22.94
N MET A 260 -3.40 9.05 22.34
CA MET A 260 -2.56 10.06 22.96
C MET A 260 -3.39 11.04 23.81
N PRO A 261 -3.04 11.23 25.10
CA PRO A 261 -3.64 12.25 25.95
C PRO A 261 -3.34 13.67 25.45
N ASN A 262 -4.27 14.60 25.67
CA ASN A 262 -4.12 16.00 25.27
C ASN A 262 -3.02 16.75 26.03
N ASP A 263 -2.72 16.32 27.25
CA ASP A 263 -1.69 16.88 28.13
C ASP A 263 -0.36 16.10 28.07
N TYR A 264 -0.17 15.24 27.06
CA TYR A 264 1.10 14.57 26.83
C TYR A 264 2.14 15.56 26.29
N ASP A 265 3.27 15.69 26.98
CA ASP A 265 4.32 16.69 26.74
C ASP A 265 5.66 16.11 26.24
N GLY A 266 5.75 14.78 26.08
CA GLY A 266 6.96 14.11 25.62
C GLY A 266 7.24 14.36 24.13
N GLN A 267 8.50 14.59 23.77
CA GLN A 267 8.89 14.75 22.37
C GLN A 267 8.94 13.39 21.65
N ILE A 268 7.99 13.14 20.76
CA ILE A 268 7.95 11.91 19.94
C ILE A 268 9.00 12.01 18.83
N THR A 269 9.78 10.95 18.65
CA THR A 269 10.81 10.87 17.60
C THR A 269 10.56 9.70 16.66
N TYR A 270 11.03 9.85 15.42
CA TYR A 270 10.88 8.86 14.36
C TYR A 270 12.26 8.46 13.84
N GLU A 271 12.50 7.16 13.72
CA GLU A 271 13.78 6.61 13.24
C GLU A 271 13.51 5.62 12.11
N SER A 272 14.17 5.81 10.96
CA SER A 272 14.06 4.89 9.84
C SER A 272 15.16 3.83 9.90
N SER A 273 14.80 2.58 9.60
CA SER A 273 15.78 1.50 9.45
C SER A 273 16.63 1.64 8.18
N ASP A 274 16.18 2.41 7.18
CA ASP A 274 16.92 2.70 5.96
C ASP A 274 16.53 4.08 5.42
N ASN A 275 17.41 5.06 5.66
CA ASN A 275 17.23 6.44 5.20
C ASN A 275 17.27 6.58 3.68
N GLY A 276 17.76 5.59 2.93
CA GLY A 276 17.70 5.56 1.47
C GLY A 276 16.31 5.20 0.94
N VAL A 277 15.46 4.57 1.75
CA VAL A 277 14.06 4.25 1.43
C VAL A 277 13.13 5.37 1.87
N ALA A 278 13.15 5.71 3.15
CA ALA A 278 12.23 6.71 3.71
C ALA A 278 12.84 7.46 4.89
N VAL A 279 12.54 8.75 4.97
CA VAL A 279 12.84 9.61 6.13
C VAL A 279 11.56 10.32 6.57
N VAL A 280 11.47 10.67 7.85
CA VAL A 280 10.36 11.45 8.40
C VAL A 280 10.79 12.90 8.56
N GLU A 281 10.12 13.81 7.88
CA GLU A 281 10.41 15.25 7.89
C GLU A 281 9.09 16.03 7.96
N GLY A 282 8.94 16.92 8.94
CA GLY A 282 7.72 17.74 9.08
C GLY A 282 6.42 16.94 9.23
N GLY A 283 6.46 15.76 9.87
CA GLY A 283 5.30 14.87 10.02
C GLY A 283 4.93 14.09 8.76
N ARG A 284 5.75 14.14 7.71
CA ARG A 284 5.52 13.45 6.44
C ARG A 284 6.64 12.47 6.15
N LEU A 285 6.32 11.44 5.37
CA LEU A 285 7.31 10.56 4.77
C LEU A 285 7.90 11.22 3.53
N LYS A 286 9.20 11.06 3.34
CA LYS A 286 9.92 11.51 2.15
C LYS A 286 10.82 10.39 1.66
N PHE A 287 10.89 10.22 0.35
CA PHE A 287 11.77 9.22 -0.26
C PHE A 287 13.24 9.53 0.02
N GLY A 288 14.00 8.49 0.35
CA GLY A 288 15.40 8.58 0.74
C GLY A 288 16.43 8.67 -0.40
N GLY A 289 15.98 8.51 -1.65
CA GLY A 289 16.80 8.74 -2.85
C GLY A 289 17.31 7.48 -3.56
N SER A 290 17.41 6.33 -2.89
CA SER A 290 18.00 5.10 -3.47
C SER A 290 17.20 3.82 -3.24
N GLY A 291 16.19 3.86 -2.39
CA GLY A 291 15.42 2.71 -1.91
C GLY A 291 14.27 2.24 -2.81
N TYR A 292 14.39 2.38 -4.13
CA TYR A 292 13.37 1.92 -5.08
C TYR A 292 13.10 0.42 -4.93
N GLY A 293 11.82 0.03 -4.87
CA GLY A 293 11.40 -1.37 -4.72
C GLY A 293 11.74 -1.99 -3.36
N ARG A 294 12.11 -1.18 -2.36
CA ARG A 294 12.52 -1.63 -1.03
C ARG A 294 11.58 -1.10 0.04
N SER A 295 11.74 -1.64 1.24
CA SER A 295 10.98 -1.22 2.41
C SER A 295 11.90 -0.78 3.54
N ALA A 296 11.38 0.11 4.38
CA ALA A 296 11.99 0.50 5.65
C ALA A 296 10.96 0.42 6.77
N THR A 297 11.43 0.12 7.97
CA THR A 297 10.63 0.22 9.18
C THR A 297 10.87 1.57 9.81
N ILE A 298 9.81 2.34 10.03
CA ILE A 298 9.86 3.55 10.85
C ILE A 298 9.51 3.16 12.29
N THR A 299 10.43 3.42 13.21
CA THR A 299 10.24 3.25 14.65
C THR A 299 9.80 4.58 15.25
N VAL A 300 8.61 4.60 15.85
CA VAL A 300 8.05 5.73 16.58
C VAL A 300 8.40 5.54 18.06
N LYS A 301 9.28 6.39 18.60
CA LYS A 301 9.65 6.36 20.01
C LYS A 301 8.84 7.40 20.78
N ILE A 302 8.05 6.93 21.74
CA ILE A 302 7.22 7.74 22.64
C ILE A 302 7.90 7.71 24.01
N PRO A 303 8.62 8.77 24.40
CA PRO A 303 9.37 8.77 25.66
C PRO A 303 8.45 8.69 26.88
N GLN A 304 8.97 8.13 27.97
CA GLN A 304 8.29 8.17 29.25
C GLN A 304 8.28 9.61 29.79
N THR A 305 7.15 10.04 30.35
CA THR A 305 7.02 11.32 31.08
C THR A 305 6.77 11.06 32.57
N ARG A 306 6.50 12.10 33.36
CA ARG A 306 6.09 11.92 34.75
C ARG A 306 4.81 11.07 34.84
N LYS A 307 3.82 11.37 33.99
CA LYS A 307 2.48 10.76 34.01
C LYS A 307 2.34 9.51 33.14
N TYR A 308 3.01 9.49 31.99
CA TYR A 308 2.75 8.52 30.93
C TYR A 308 3.92 7.58 30.71
N LYS A 309 3.61 6.30 30.49
CA LYS A 309 4.61 5.25 30.26
C LYS A 309 5.20 5.44 28.87
N GLY A 310 6.49 5.13 28.71
CA GLY A 310 7.10 5.11 27.38
C GLY A 310 6.54 3.97 26.51
N ALA A 311 6.51 4.18 25.20
CA ALA A 311 6.07 3.18 24.23
C ALA A 311 6.92 3.23 22.96
N THR A 312 6.91 2.13 22.20
CA THR A 312 7.58 2.05 20.90
C THR A 312 6.64 1.37 19.92
N LEU A 313 6.34 2.05 18.82
CA LEU A 313 5.49 1.56 17.75
C LEU A 313 6.32 1.47 16.46
N LYS A 314 5.86 0.66 15.51
CA LYS A 314 6.54 0.47 14.22
C LYS A 314 5.52 0.43 13.09
N PHE A 315 5.88 1.02 11.96
CA PHE A 315 5.16 0.82 10.70
C PHE A 315 6.15 0.68 9.54
N THR A 316 5.74 -0.04 8.50
CA THR A 316 6.54 -0.27 7.30
C THR A 316 6.22 0.77 6.23
N VAL A 317 7.24 1.25 5.54
CA VAL A 317 7.12 2.08 4.34
C VAL A 317 7.69 1.29 3.17
N ASN A 318 6.87 1.05 2.15
CA ASN A 318 7.28 0.43 0.90
C ASN A 318 7.39 1.52 -0.17
N VAL A 319 8.47 1.49 -0.95
CA VAL A 319 8.64 2.38 -2.10
C VAL A 319 8.50 1.57 -3.38
N ASP A 320 7.66 2.04 -4.29
CA ASP A 320 7.49 1.42 -5.60
C ASP A 320 8.82 1.31 -6.36
N ASN A 321 9.01 0.23 -7.12
CA ASN A 321 10.15 0.06 -8.01
C ASN A 321 9.98 0.88 -9.30
N GLU A 322 9.69 2.18 -9.19
CA GLU A 322 9.43 3.08 -10.31
C GLU A 322 10.13 4.43 -10.11
N MET A 323 10.90 4.86 -11.11
CA MET A 323 11.55 6.16 -11.17
C MET A 323 10.96 7.00 -12.32
N ARG A 324 10.78 8.30 -12.07
CA ARG A 324 10.45 9.28 -13.11
C ARG A 324 11.71 9.98 -13.56
N ILE A 325 11.87 10.14 -14.86
CA ILE A 325 12.93 10.95 -15.47
C ILE A 325 12.29 12.17 -16.09
N ALA A 326 12.61 13.35 -15.55
CA ALA A 326 12.12 14.63 -16.04
C ALA A 326 13.26 15.63 -16.30
N SER A 327 14.52 15.20 -16.21
CA SER A 327 15.68 16.05 -16.44
C SER A 327 16.89 15.23 -16.90
N ARG A 328 17.93 15.91 -17.39
CA ARG A 328 19.22 15.30 -17.70
C ARG A 328 19.85 14.71 -16.44
N GLU A 329 19.68 15.39 -15.31
CA GLU A 329 20.19 14.97 -14.01
C GLU A 329 19.49 13.70 -13.53
N ASP A 330 18.18 13.54 -13.78
CA ASP A 330 17.47 12.30 -13.48
C ASP A 330 17.94 11.14 -14.37
N TRP A 331 18.26 11.41 -15.64
CA TRP A 331 18.88 10.40 -16.51
C TRP A 331 20.25 9.96 -15.98
N LYS A 332 21.10 10.91 -15.58
CA LYS A 332 22.41 10.60 -14.95
C LYS A 332 22.22 9.72 -13.71
N LYS A 333 21.30 10.09 -12.81
CA LYS A 333 20.95 9.29 -11.62
C LYS A 333 20.45 7.89 -11.98
N PHE A 334 19.60 7.76 -13.00
CA PHE A 334 19.13 6.46 -13.47
C PHE A 334 20.29 5.58 -13.94
N CYS A 335 21.18 6.13 -14.78
CA CYS A 335 22.36 5.40 -15.24
C CYS A 335 23.26 4.98 -14.07
N ASP A 336 23.52 5.86 -13.12
CA ASP A 336 24.33 5.55 -11.93
C ASP A 336 23.73 4.41 -11.11
N LEU A 337 22.41 4.47 -10.84
CA LEU A 337 21.69 3.42 -10.11
C LEU A 337 21.75 2.07 -10.81
N VAL A 338 21.51 2.05 -12.13
CA VAL A 338 21.60 0.82 -12.93
C VAL A 338 23.02 0.27 -12.89
N ASN A 339 24.02 1.12 -13.17
CA ASN A 339 25.42 0.72 -13.24
C ASN A 339 25.96 0.25 -11.89
N SER A 340 25.41 0.74 -10.77
CA SER A 340 25.74 0.29 -9.41
C SER A 340 24.98 -0.96 -8.94
N GLY A 341 24.06 -1.52 -9.75
CA GLY A 341 23.38 -2.79 -9.47
C GLY A 341 21.86 -2.72 -9.27
N LYS A 342 21.21 -1.57 -9.42
CA LYS A 342 19.74 -1.45 -9.47
C LYS A 342 19.21 -1.64 -10.90
N ALA A 343 19.63 -2.74 -11.53
CA ALA A 343 19.38 -3.03 -12.94
C ALA A 343 17.90 -3.21 -13.30
N SER A 344 17.06 -3.68 -12.38
CA SER A 344 15.65 -3.99 -12.62
C SER A 344 14.68 -2.84 -12.34
N LEU A 345 15.18 -1.59 -12.24
CA LEU A 345 14.37 -0.41 -11.96
C LEU A 345 13.40 -0.13 -13.10
N ASN A 346 12.10 0.05 -12.80
CA ASN A 346 11.17 0.54 -13.81
C ASN A 346 11.25 2.06 -13.93
N VAL A 347 11.11 2.57 -15.15
CA VAL A 347 11.30 3.97 -15.47
C VAL A 347 10.17 4.49 -16.34
N LYS A 348 9.74 5.72 -16.05
CA LYS A 348 8.88 6.52 -16.91
C LYS A 348 9.54 7.84 -17.27
N LEU A 349 9.66 8.10 -18.56
CA LEU A 349 10.09 9.41 -19.07
C LEU A 349 8.89 10.36 -19.04
N MET A 350 9.05 11.56 -18.48
CA MET A 350 7.94 12.48 -18.22
C MET A 350 7.83 13.63 -19.23
N LYS A 351 8.87 13.84 -20.01
CA LYS A 351 8.97 14.82 -21.11
C LYS A 351 10.17 14.47 -21.97
N ASP A 352 10.32 15.15 -23.10
CA ASP A 352 11.55 15.07 -23.89
C ASP A 352 12.73 15.60 -23.07
N ILE A 353 13.86 14.89 -23.13
CA ILE A 353 15.07 15.20 -22.38
C ILE A 353 16.24 15.38 -23.35
N ASP A 354 16.90 16.52 -23.25
CA ASP A 354 18.17 16.78 -23.92
C ASP A 354 19.34 16.35 -23.04
N LEU A 355 20.02 15.26 -23.43
CA LEU A 355 21.19 14.72 -22.75
C LEU A 355 22.47 15.52 -23.04
N GLY A 356 22.45 16.38 -24.06
CA GLY A 356 23.57 17.20 -24.48
C GLY A 356 24.73 16.38 -25.01
N THR A 357 25.94 16.85 -24.72
CA THR A 357 27.19 16.27 -25.21
C THR A 357 27.81 15.22 -24.29
N ASP A 358 27.37 15.16 -23.03
CA ASP A 358 27.89 14.20 -22.05
C ASP A 358 27.38 12.79 -22.36
N ILE A 359 28.30 11.88 -22.69
CA ILE A 359 27.96 10.47 -22.96
C ILE A 359 27.69 9.75 -21.64
N THR A 360 26.41 9.68 -21.28
CA THR A 360 25.92 8.96 -20.10
C THR A 360 24.99 7.84 -20.53
N MET A 361 25.39 6.59 -20.27
CA MET A 361 24.71 5.39 -20.76
C MET A 361 24.28 4.49 -19.61
N ALA A 362 23.08 3.92 -19.71
CA ALA A 362 22.61 2.89 -18.78
C ALA A 362 23.18 1.53 -19.21
N GLY A 363 23.59 0.69 -18.26
CA GLY A 363 24.05 -0.68 -18.58
C GLY A 363 25.57 -0.83 -18.77
N GLY A 364 26.36 0.20 -18.46
CA GLY A 364 27.82 0.15 -18.59
C GLY A 364 28.55 -0.62 -17.49
N GLY A 365 27.93 -0.76 -16.31
CA GLY A 365 28.45 -1.58 -15.21
C GLY A 365 27.67 -2.88 -14.99
N LYS A 366 26.33 -2.79 -14.99
CA LYS A 366 25.40 -3.91 -14.87
C LYS A 366 24.30 -3.75 -15.91
N SER A 367 24.04 -4.80 -16.69
CA SER A 367 23.03 -4.79 -17.75
C SER A 367 21.67 -4.38 -17.22
N TYR A 368 21.01 -3.42 -17.88
CA TYR A 368 19.67 -2.99 -17.50
C TYR A 368 18.66 -4.12 -17.79
N SER A 369 17.76 -4.40 -16.85
CA SER A 369 16.78 -5.49 -16.93
C SER A 369 15.35 -5.07 -16.55
N GLY A 370 15.14 -3.79 -16.27
CA GLY A 370 13.83 -3.24 -15.91
C GLY A 370 12.93 -2.94 -17.11
N THR A 371 11.80 -2.30 -16.83
CA THR A 371 10.92 -1.72 -17.86
C THR A 371 11.17 -0.22 -18.01
N PHE A 372 11.58 0.21 -19.19
CA PHE A 372 11.71 1.62 -19.55
C PHE A 372 10.54 2.04 -20.45
N ASP A 373 9.64 2.88 -19.95
CA ASP A 373 8.53 3.47 -20.70
C ASP A 373 8.84 4.92 -21.06
N GLY A 374 9.11 5.17 -22.33
CA GLY A 374 9.33 6.51 -22.85
C GLY A 374 8.07 7.36 -22.90
N GLN A 375 6.87 6.78 -22.77
CA GLN A 375 5.58 7.47 -22.87
C GLN A 375 5.41 8.35 -24.13
N GLY A 376 6.12 8.03 -25.21
CA GLY A 376 6.15 8.78 -26.46
C GLY A 376 7.19 9.92 -26.51
N HIS A 377 7.92 10.16 -25.41
CA HIS A 377 8.93 11.20 -25.30
C HIS A 377 10.30 10.80 -25.88
N ALA A 378 11.10 11.82 -26.18
CA ALA A 378 12.42 11.68 -26.78
C ALA A 378 13.58 11.83 -25.78
N LEU A 379 14.60 10.98 -25.93
CA LEU A 379 15.96 11.24 -25.49
C LEU A 379 16.73 11.87 -26.66
N LYS A 380 17.11 13.13 -26.52
CA LYS A 380 17.89 13.87 -27.51
C LYS A 380 19.37 13.77 -27.16
N ILE A 381 20.19 13.37 -28.11
CA ILE A 381 21.62 13.14 -27.95
C ILE A 381 22.43 13.97 -28.95
N ASN A 382 23.57 14.49 -28.51
CA ASN A 382 24.55 15.14 -29.39
C ASN A 382 25.95 14.69 -28.97
N TRP A 383 26.25 13.42 -29.23
CA TRP A 383 27.40 12.76 -28.65
C TRP A 383 28.54 12.67 -29.66
N ASN A 384 29.73 13.10 -29.24
CA ASN A 384 30.97 12.81 -29.94
C ASN A 384 31.79 11.85 -29.09
N SER A 385 31.93 10.60 -29.53
CA SER A 385 32.59 9.56 -28.74
C SER A 385 34.10 9.66 -28.75
N GLY A 386 34.69 10.37 -29.73
CA GLY A 386 36.09 10.16 -30.09
C GLY A 386 36.37 8.65 -30.18
N ASP A 387 37.49 8.22 -29.60
CA ASP A 387 37.96 6.83 -29.66
C ASP A 387 37.15 5.85 -28.79
N ARG A 388 36.15 6.34 -28.02
CA ARG A 388 35.31 5.49 -27.19
C ARG A 388 34.37 4.66 -28.05
N LYS A 389 34.42 3.34 -27.85
CA LYS A 389 33.53 2.34 -28.48
C LYS A 389 32.26 2.13 -27.65
N TRP A 390 31.29 1.39 -28.24
CA TRP A 390 30.09 0.87 -27.55
C TRP A 390 29.13 1.98 -27.14
N ILE A 391 28.72 2.80 -28.10
CA ILE A 391 27.96 4.03 -27.85
C ILE A 391 26.49 3.81 -28.18
N ALA A 392 25.64 3.89 -27.16
CA ALA A 392 24.19 3.86 -27.25
C ALA A 392 23.56 4.36 -25.94
N PRO A 393 22.34 4.93 -25.93
CA PRO A 393 21.66 5.30 -24.68
C PRO A 393 21.61 4.16 -23.64
N PHE A 394 21.37 2.93 -24.10
CA PHE A 394 21.51 1.72 -23.32
C PHE A 394 22.75 0.95 -23.81
N GLN A 395 23.83 0.99 -23.06
CA GLN A 395 25.05 0.26 -23.41
C GLN A 395 24.79 -1.25 -23.39
N THR A 396 24.20 -1.77 -22.31
CA THR A 396 23.89 -3.21 -22.20
C THR A 396 22.55 -3.44 -21.55
N VAL A 397 21.75 -4.35 -22.10
CA VAL A 397 20.49 -4.82 -21.53
C VAL A 397 20.49 -6.34 -21.37
N ASP A 398 19.76 -6.84 -20.37
CA ASP A 398 19.55 -8.27 -20.12
C ASP A 398 18.10 -8.51 -19.71
N GLY A 399 17.28 -8.98 -20.65
CA GLY A 399 15.85 -9.22 -20.41
C GLY A 399 15.01 -7.95 -20.19
N ALA A 400 15.48 -6.79 -20.65
CA ALA A 400 14.77 -5.52 -20.46
C ALA A 400 13.52 -5.41 -21.35
N THR A 401 12.59 -4.56 -20.93
CA THR A 401 11.49 -4.08 -21.77
C THR A 401 11.66 -2.59 -22.02
N ILE A 402 11.87 -2.18 -23.27
CA ILE A 402 11.93 -0.76 -23.66
C ILE A 402 10.76 -0.46 -24.56
N LYS A 403 9.92 0.50 -24.17
CA LYS A 403 8.71 0.83 -24.92
C LYS A 403 8.45 2.31 -25.06
N ASN A 404 7.78 2.69 -26.14
CA ASN A 404 7.30 4.06 -26.40
C ASN A 404 8.42 5.12 -26.30
N LEU A 405 9.66 4.77 -26.61
CA LEU A 405 10.80 5.66 -26.47
C LEU A 405 11.26 6.16 -27.83
N ARG A 406 11.56 7.46 -27.92
CA ARG A 406 12.21 8.04 -29.09
C ARG A 406 13.65 8.38 -28.76
N THR A 407 14.59 8.07 -29.63
CA THR A 407 15.97 8.58 -29.58
C THR A 407 16.18 9.48 -30.80
N GLU A 408 16.78 10.65 -30.61
CA GLU A 408 16.89 11.67 -31.65
C GLU A 408 18.22 12.41 -31.52
N GLY A 409 18.82 12.81 -32.65
CA GLY A 409 20.00 13.66 -32.67
C GLY A 409 21.20 12.97 -33.31
N GLU A 410 22.40 13.23 -32.79
CA GLU A 410 23.66 12.92 -33.47
C GLU A 410 24.59 12.06 -32.60
N ILE A 411 25.21 11.05 -33.21
CA ILE A 411 26.38 10.32 -32.68
C ILE A 411 27.51 10.44 -33.71
N ASN A 412 28.57 11.12 -33.34
CA ASN A 412 29.80 11.25 -34.12
C ASN A 412 30.92 10.43 -33.49
N SER A 413 31.64 9.67 -34.29
CA SER A 413 32.69 8.77 -33.81
C SER A 413 33.84 8.67 -34.81
N ASN A 414 35.05 8.43 -34.32
CA ASN A 414 36.17 7.98 -35.13
C ASN A 414 36.40 6.46 -35.02
N THR A 415 35.46 5.74 -34.37
CA THR A 415 35.53 4.29 -34.14
C THR A 415 34.22 3.56 -34.52
N LEU A 416 34.06 2.33 -34.05
CA LEU A 416 32.96 1.41 -34.38
C LEU A 416 32.10 1.04 -33.15
N PHE A 417 31.06 0.23 -33.39
CA PHE A 417 30.09 -0.26 -32.39
C PHE A 417 29.17 0.84 -31.86
N LEU A 418 28.29 1.33 -32.74
CA LEU A 418 27.43 2.48 -32.49
C LEU A 418 25.97 2.08 -32.73
N SER A 419 25.08 2.50 -31.83
CA SER A 419 23.66 2.22 -31.98
C SER A 419 22.79 3.38 -31.52
N GLY A 420 21.66 3.56 -32.22
CA GLY A 420 20.68 4.58 -31.88
C GLY A 420 19.89 4.29 -30.59
N LEU A 421 19.92 3.06 -30.05
CA LEU A 421 19.19 2.71 -28.83
C LEU A 421 19.95 1.79 -27.87
N ILE A 422 20.31 0.58 -28.29
CA ILE A 422 21.01 -0.44 -27.49
C ILE A 422 22.32 -0.85 -28.16
N TYR A 423 23.42 -0.93 -27.40
CA TYR A 423 24.63 -1.58 -27.90
C TYR A 423 24.51 -3.11 -27.80
N ASP A 424 24.57 -3.68 -26.59
CA ASP A 424 24.50 -5.14 -26.38
C ASP A 424 23.16 -5.59 -25.76
N ALA A 425 22.55 -6.63 -26.33
CA ALA A 425 21.33 -7.25 -25.81
C ALA A 425 21.53 -8.72 -25.42
N TYR A 426 21.21 -9.03 -24.16
CA TYR A 426 21.15 -10.36 -23.57
C TYR A 426 19.70 -10.71 -23.16
N GLY A 427 19.49 -11.98 -22.78
CA GLY A 427 18.22 -12.46 -22.23
C GLY A 427 17.03 -12.28 -23.18
N ASN A 428 15.82 -12.26 -22.61
CA ASN A 428 14.58 -12.08 -23.35
C ASN A 428 14.20 -10.59 -23.40
N THR A 429 14.77 -9.85 -24.35
CA THR A 429 14.58 -8.40 -24.45
C THR A 429 13.40 -8.06 -25.37
N THR A 430 12.54 -7.14 -24.95
CA THR A 430 11.39 -6.66 -25.74
C THR A 430 11.53 -5.17 -26.03
N ILE A 431 11.39 -4.80 -27.29
CA ILE A 431 11.42 -3.41 -27.76
C ILE A 431 10.13 -3.13 -28.52
N SER A 432 9.34 -2.15 -28.06
CA SER A 432 8.06 -1.87 -28.70
C SER A 432 7.71 -0.39 -28.80
N GLY A 433 7.07 0.04 -29.90
CA GLY A 433 6.66 1.44 -30.03
C GLY A 433 7.84 2.43 -30.02
N CYS A 434 9.05 1.99 -30.36
CA CYS A 434 10.25 2.81 -30.27
C CYS A 434 10.63 3.44 -31.62
N VAL A 435 11.22 4.63 -31.58
CA VAL A 435 11.69 5.36 -32.77
C VAL A 435 13.16 5.72 -32.59
N SER A 436 14.00 5.32 -33.54
CA SER A 436 15.38 5.78 -33.63
C SER A 436 15.51 6.77 -34.79
N ALA A 437 15.63 8.04 -34.42
CA ALA A 437 15.89 9.18 -35.31
C ALA A 437 17.31 9.73 -35.08
N VAL A 438 18.25 8.84 -34.76
CA VAL A 438 19.64 9.16 -34.48
C VAL A 438 20.47 9.07 -35.76
N ASN A 439 21.08 10.17 -36.13
CA ASN A 439 22.11 10.22 -37.16
C ASN A 439 23.44 9.75 -36.58
N ILE A 440 24.10 8.82 -37.25
CA ILE A 440 25.33 8.19 -36.78
C ILE A 440 26.40 8.34 -37.86
N THR A 441 27.46 9.07 -37.54
CA THR A 441 28.61 9.28 -38.43
C THR A 441 29.86 8.64 -37.83
N SER A 442 30.54 7.78 -38.61
CA SER A 442 31.80 7.15 -38.24
C SER A 442 32.90 7.45 -39.26
N SER A 443 34.08 7.82 -38.76
CA SER A 443 35.30 7.96 -39.57
C SER A 443 36.28 6.77 -39.43
N TYR A 444 35.81 5.65 -38.89
CA TYR A 444 36.63 4.44 -38.72
C TYR A 444 37.14 3.90 -40.06
N ASN A 445 38.44 3.61 -40.18
CA ASN A 445 39.07 3.19 -41.45
C ASN A 445 39.73 1.80 -41.43
N GLU A 446 39.82 1.15 -40.27
CA GLU A 446 40.48 -0.16 -40.14
C GLU A 446 39.52 -1.35 -40.38
N GLY A 447 38.25 -1.07 -40.68
CA GLY A 447 37.20 -2.07 -40.82
C GLY A 447 35.84 -1.43 -41.08
N GLY A 448 34.77 -2.21 -40.98
CA GLY A 448 33.40 -1.65 -40.98
C GLY A 448 33.08 -0.94 -39.67
N CYS A 449 32.16 0.03 -39.72
CA CYS A 449 31.83 0.87 -38.57
C CYS A 449 30.85 0.24 -37.57
N ASN A 450 30.23 -0.90 -37.91
CA ASN A 450 29.34 -1.65 -37.01
C ASN A 450 28.22 -0.76 -36.41
N VAL A 451 27.40 -0.19 -37.30
CA VAL A 451 26.32 0.76 -36.94
C VAL A 451 24.96 0.08 -37.01
N ALA A 452 24.12 0.33 -36.01
CA ALA A 452 22.74 -0.15 -35.98
C ALA A 452 21.73 0.93 -35.60
N GLY A 453 20.51 0.84 -36.12
CA GLY A 453 19.43 1.74 -35.71
C GLY A 453 18.86 1.44 -34.32
N ILE A 454 18.79 0.16 -33.92
CA ILE A 454 18.14 -0.27 -32.67
C ILE A 454 19.10 -1.05 -31.76
N ILE A 455 19.73 -2.15 -32.23
CA ILE A 455 20.66 -2.96 -31.43
C ILE A 455 21.95 -3.20 -32.21
N GLU A 456 23.11 -2.90 -31.63
CA GLU A 456 24.38 -3.24 -32.27
C GLU A 456 24.60 -4.75 -32.27
N CYS A 457 24.47 -5.43 -31.13
CA CYS A 457 24.71 -6.86 -31.02
C CYS A 457 23.67 -7.59 -30.15
N VAL A 458 23.04 -8.60 -30.73
CA VAL A 458 22.20 -9.59 -30.02
C VAL A 458 23.04 -10.79 -29.68
N ARG A 459 23.27 -11.01 -28.39
CA ARG A 459 24.23 -12.01 -27.89
C ARG A 459 23.66 -13.43 -27.95
N LYS A 460 24.56 -14.41 -27.81
CA LYS A 460 24.20 -15.83 -27.83
C LYS A 460 23.11 -16.11 -26.79
N ASP A 461 22.16 -16.97 -27.15
CA ASP A 461 21.01 -17.38 -26.33
C ASP A 461 19.98 -16.27 -26.00
N ALA A 462 20.23 -15.02 -26.40
CA ALA A 462 19.27 -13.94 -26.29
C ALA A 462 18.10 -14.14 -27.26
N LYS A 463 16.91 -13.70 -26.84
CA LYS A 463 15.68 -13.69 -27.65
C LYS A 463 15.13 -12.28 -27.67
N VAL A 464 15.26 -11.61 -28.81
CA VAL A 464 14.85 -10.23 -28.97
C VAL A 464 13.57 -10.14 -29.79
N THR A 465 12.58 -9.45 -29.25
CA THR A 465 11.33 -9.12 -29.95
C THR A 465 11.27 -7.62 -30.19
N ILE A 466 11.12 -7.21 -31.45
CA ILE A 466 11.00 -5.81 -31.86
C ILE A 466 9.66 -5.65 -32.58
N THR A 467 8.78 -4.83 -32.02
CA THR A 467 7.42 -4.67 -32.54
C THR A 467 7.08 -3.21 -32.67
N ASP A 468 6.44 -2.81 -33.77
CA ASP A 468 5.96 -1.43 -33.94
C ASP A 468 7.08 -0.39 -33.78
N CYS A 469 8.20 -0.57 -34.47
CA CYS A 469 9.38 0.30 -34.33
C CYS A 469 9.77 0.97 -35.65
N ILE A 470 10.35 2.15 -35.55
CA ILE A 470 10.78 2.97 -36.67
C ILE A 470 12.27 3.27 -36.55
N VAL A 471 13.02 3.12 -37.63
CA VAL A 471 14.36 3.68 -37.76
C VAL A 471 14.37 4.65 -38.93
N LYS A 472 14.69 5.91 -38.66
CA LYS A 472 14.70 7.00 -39.65
C LYS A 472 15.94 7.89 -39.58
N GLY A 473 16.89 7.57 -38.71
CA GLY A 473 18.19 8.25 -38.68
C GLY A 473 19.08 7.90 -39.88
N LYS A 474 20.08 8.74 -40.12
CA LYS A 474 21.07 8.59 -41.20
C LYS A 474 22.34 7.90 -40.70
N PHE A 475 22.83 6.89 -41.43
CA PHE A 475 24.10 6.23 -41.13
C PHE A 475 25.15 6.59 -42.19
N HIS A 476 26.26 7.20 -41.76
CA HIS A 476 27.27 7.70 -42.68
C HIS A 476 28.68 7.28 -42.26
N ALA A 477 29.33 6.46 -43.07
CA ALA A 477 30.77 6.24 -42.96
C ALA A 477 31.53 7.21 -43.87
N THR A 478 32.54 7.89 -43.35
CA THR A 478 33.35 8.83 -44.16
C THR A 478 34.49 8.14 -44.92
N THR A 479 34.70 6.85 -44.70
CA THR A 479 35.76 6.02 -45.32
C THR A 479 35.15 4.86 -46.08
N GLU A 480 35.84 4.35 -47.11
CA GLU A 480 35.35 3.19 -47.86
C GLU A 480 35.27 1.92 -47.00
N ASN A 481 36.26 1.68 -46.15
CA ASN A 481 36.29 0.53 -45.25
C ASN A 481 35.14 0.55 -44.26
N GLY A 482 34.81 1.73 -43.73
CA GLY A 482 33.78 1.98 -42.74
C GLY A 482 32.37 1.68 -43.23
N LYS A 483 32.11 1.72 -44.55
CA LYS A 483 30.79 1.44 -45.14
C LYS A 483 30.29 0.00 -44.93
N ARG A 484 31.07 -0.89 -44.32
CA ARG A 484 30.70 -2.27 -44.01
C ARG A 484 30.06 -2.40 -42.63
N TYR A 485 29.24 -3.44 -42.45
CA TYR A 485 28.56 -3.79 -41.21
C TYR A 485 27.64 -2.67 -40.70
N MET A 486 26.74 -2.20 -41.57
CA MET A 486 25.63 -1.32 -41.16
C MET A 486 24.31 -2.09 -41.21
N ALA A 487 23.45 -1.91 -40.22
CA ALA A 487 22.12 -2.48 -40.23
C ALA A 487 21.03 -1.48 -39.84
N GLY A 488 19.89 -1.56 -40.53
CA GLY A 488 18.74 -0.71 -40.23
C GLY A 488 18.24 -0.91 -38.80
N PHE A 489 18.14 -2.16 -38.32
CA PHE A 489 17.69 -2.45 -36.95
C PHE A 489 18.77 -3.11 -36.10
N VAL A 490 19.30 -4.26 -36.52
CA VAL A 490 20.22 -5.09 -35.73
C VAL A 490 21.45 -5.50 -36.53
N ASN A 491 22.65 -5.12 -36.07
CA ASN A 491 23.89 -5.33 -36.83
C ASN A 491 24.52 -6.72 -36.63
N ASN A 492 24.82 -7.12 -35.40
CA ASN A 492 25.37 -8.43 -35.07
C ASN A 492 24.30 -9.29 -34.40
N GLN A 493 24.17 -10.55 -34.82
CA GLN A 493 23.17 -11.47 -34.29
C GLN A 493 23.76 -12.85 -34.02
N TYR A 494 23.86 -13.22 -32.75
CA TYR A 494 24.19 -14.56 -32.26
C TYR A 494 23.00 -15.23 -31.55
N GLY A 495 22.01 -14.44 -31.11
CA GLY A 495 20.71 -14.88 -30.58
C GLY A 495 19.61 -14.81 -31.65
N THR A 496 18.34 -14.92 -31.28
CA THR A 496 17.22 -14.85 -32.25
C THR A 496 16.52 -13.50 -32.23
N CYS A 497 16.11 -13.01 -33.40
CA CYS A 497 15.32 -11.78 -33.54
C CYS A 497 13.95 -12.06 -34.19
N THR A 498 12.90 -11.45 -33.64
CA THR A 498 11.57 -11.39 -34.25
C THR A 498 11.18 -9.93 -34.42
N LEU A 499 11.00 -9.50 -35.66
CA LEU A 499 10.59 -8.15 -36.03
C LEU A 499 9.18 -8.18 -36.63
N THR A 500 8.27 -7.40 -36.07
CA THR A 500 6.88 -7.32 -36.53
C THR A 500 6.43 -5.87 -36.67
N ASN A 501 5.77 -5.53 -37.78
CA ASN A 501 5.25 -4.19 -38.04
C ASN A 501 6.31 -3.09 -37.91
N CYS A 502 7.48 -3.25 -38.53
CA CYS A 502 8.59 -2.29 -38.40
C CYS A 502 8.87 -1.53 -39.70
N LEU A 503 9.36 -0.30 -39.59
CA LEU A 503 9.67 0.57 -40.72
C LEU A 503 11.13 1.05 -40.68
N TYR A 504 11.88 0.77 -41.74
CA TYR A 504 13.18 1.41 -42.00
C TYR A 504 13.03 2.51 -43.06
N ALA A 505 13.11 3.77 -42.64
CA ALA A 505 13.05 4.94 -43.50
C ALA A 505 14.37 5.75 -43.53
N GLY A 506 15.41 5.26 -42.85
CA GLY A 506 16.70 5.96 -42.74
C GLY A 506 17.50 6.01 -44.05
N GLU A 507 18.47 6.91 -44.09
CA GLU A 507 19.49 6.97 -45.15
C GLU A 507 20.75 6.22 -44.72
N ASN A 508 21.50 5.65 -45.67
CA ASN A 508 22.80 5.07 -45.40
C ASN A 508 23.72 5.11 -46.63
N ASN A 509 25.03 4.91 -46.43
CA ASN A 509 25.99 4.67 -47.50
C ASN A 509 26.66 3.28 -47.40
N SER A 510 25.93 2.30 -46.88
CA SER A 510 26.43 0.95 -46.63
C SER A 510 26.84 0.23 -47.92
N SER A 511 28.04 -0.37 -47.93
CA SER A 511 28.52 -1.26 -49.00
C SER A 511 28.27 -2.74 -48.69
N SER A 512 28.12 -3.11 -47.42
CA SER A 512 27.81 -4.47 -46.97
C SER A 512 27.11 -4.43 -45.61
N GLY A 513 25.87 -4.90 -45.53
CA GLY A 513 24.99 -4.69 -44.38
C GLY A 513 23.64 -5.40 -44.48
N TYR A 514 22.69 -5.04 -43.61
CA TYR A 514 21.34 -5.63 -43.59
C TYR A 514 20.24 -4.59 -43.32
N THR A 515 19.18 -4.60 -44.13
CA THR A 515 18.10 -3.60 -44.02
C THR A 515 17.35 -3.69 -42.70
N PHE A 516 17.21 -4.90 -42.14
CA PHE A 516 16.68 -5.10 -40.80
C PHE A 516 17.70 -5.76 -39.89
N CYS A 517 18.09 -7.00 -40.17
CA CYS A 517 18.87 -7.79 -39.23
C CYS A 517 19.82 -8.76 -39.91
N THR A 518 21.04 -8.91 -39.40
CA THR A 518 21.93 -10.00 -39.81
C THR A 518 21.27 -11.36 -39.55
N ASN A 519 21.33 -12.25 -40.54
CA ASN A 519 20.72 -13.58 -40.50
C ASN A 519 21.73 -14.73 -40.59
N SER A 520 23.04 -14.45 -40.46
CA SER A 520 24.10 -15.42 -40.76
C SER A 520 24.31 -16.50 -39.70
N PHE A 521 23.99 -16.24 -38.43
CA PHE A 521 24.37 -17.14 -37.33
C PHE A 521 23.20 -17.73 -36.55
N SER A 522 21.98 -17.20 -36.69
CA SER A 522 20.82 -17.62 -35.89
C SER A 522 19.49 -17.24 -36.56
N GLY A 523 18.38 -17.76 -36.03
CA GLY A 523 17.04 -17.59 -36.58
C GLY A 523 16.55 -16.13 -36.53
N THR A 524 16.02 -15.66 -37.67
CA THR A 524 15.42 -14.33 -37.82
C THR A 524 14.02 -14.46 -38.40
N THR A 525 13.05 -13.78 -37.82
CA THR A 525 11.67 -13.69 -38.36
C THR A 525 11.32 -12.23 -38.60
N ILE A 526 10.94 -11.91 -39.85
CA ILE A 526 10.55 -10.57 -40.26
C ILE A 526 9.14 -10.66 -40.85
N THR A 527 8.18 -10.03 -40.17
CA THR A 527 6.76 -10.07 -40.54
C THR A 527 6.21 -8.66 -40.67
N ASN A 528 5.54 -8.36 -41.77
CA ASN A 528 4.91 -7.06 -42.00
C ASN A 528 5.88 -5.86 -41.81
N CYS A 529 7.09 -5.97 -42.35
CA CYS A 529 8.13 -4.95 -42.22
C CYS A 529 8.45 -4.31 -43.58
N TYR A 530 8.63 -2.99 -43.58
CA TYR A 530 8.75 -2.18 -44.79
C TYR A 530 10.02 -1.33 -44.76
N TYR A 531 10.62 -1.09 -45.93
CA TYR A 531 11.82 -0.26 -46.04
C TYR A 531 11.80 0.67 -47.26
N LEU A 532 12.25 1.91 -47.07
CA LEU A 532 12.41 2.89 -48.14
C LEU A 532 13.75 2.68 -48.87
N ASN A 533 14.84 2.79 -48.11
CA ASN A 533 16.20 2.61 -48.61
C ASN A 533 16.74 1.25 -48.22
N THR A 534 17.45 0.58 -49.12
CA THR A 534 18.16 -0.66 -48.77
C THR A 534 19.40 -0.31 -47.94
N CYS A 535 19.64 -1.02 -46.84
CA CYS A 535 20.92 -0.97 -46.11
C CYS A 535 21.65 -2.30 -46.35
N GLY A 536 22.52 -2.36 -47.37
CA GLY A 536 23.16 -3.61 -47.78
C GLY A 536 22.17 -4.64 -48.34
N THR A 537 21.89 -5.71 -47.60
CA THR A 537 20.98 -6.79 -48.01
C THR A 537 19.52 -6.39 -47.80
N ALA A 538 18.71 -6.48 -48.84
CA ALA A 538 17.28 -6.20 -48.80
C ALA A 538 16.52 -7.24 -47.93
N GLN A 539 15.69 -6.76 -47.01
CA GLN A 539 14.86 -7.60 -46.13
C GLN A 539 13.52 -6.89 -45.88
N GLY A 540 12.42 -7.64 -45.90
CA GLY A 540 11.07 -7.06 -45.84
C GLY A 540 10.58 -6.56 -47.22
N THR A 541 9.57 -5.70 -47.22
CA THR A 541 8.93 -5.18 -48.42
C THR A 541 9.43 -3.78 -48.75
N LYS A 542 9.98 -3.58 -49.95
CA LYS A 542 10.39 -2.25 -50.40
C LYS A 542 9.17 -1.35 -50.62
N ILE A 543 9.28 -0.09 -50.25
CA ILE A 543 8.28 0.95 -50.50
C ILE A 543 8.89 2.12 -51.26
N THR A 544 8.05 2.99 -51.82
CA THR A 544 8.44 4.27 -52.42
C THR A 544 8.10 5.46 -51.51
N GLU A 545 8.65 6.63 -51.82
CA GLU A 545 8.31 7.87 -51.11
C GLU A 545 6.82 8.23 -51.27
N GLU A 546 6.23 7.94 -52.43
CA GLU A 546 4.80 8.17 -52.67
C GLU A 546 3.95 7.26 -51.78
N GLN A 547 4.31 5.97 -51.65
CA GLN A 547 3.62 5.05 -50.75
C GLN A 547 3.77 5.47 -49.28
N LEU A 548 4.93 6.00 -48.91
CA LEU A 548 5.19 6.50 -47.56
C LEU A 548 4.30 7.70 -47.21
N LYS A 549 3.99 8.57 -48.18
CA LYS A 549 3.13 9.77 -48.00
C LYS A 549 1.63 9.51 -48.21
N SER A 550 1.26 8.41 -48.85
CA SER A 550 -0.12 8.14 -49.29
C SER A 550 -1.05 7.62 -48.19
N GLY A 551 -0.52 7.23 -47.02
CA GLY A 551 -1.26 6.49 -45.99
C GLY A 551 -1.19 4.97 -46.15
N GLU A 552 -0.71 4.47 -47.29
CA GLU A 552 -0.60 3.04 -47.56
C GLU A 552 0.23 2.32 -46.50
N VAL A 553 1.44 2.80 -46.24
CA VAL A 553 2.37 2.15 -45.31
C VAL A 553 1.82 2.16 -43.89
N ALA A 554 1.17 3.26 -43.46
CA ALA A 554 0.52 3.35 -42.16
C ALA A 554 -0.61 2.31 -42.01
N TYR A 555 -1.45 2.16 -43.04
CA TYR A 555 -2.51 1.16 -43.07
C TYR A 555 -1.95 -0.27 -43.01
N GLN A 556 -0.90 -0.56 -43.79
CA GLN A 556 -0.27 -1.88 -43.82
C GLN A 556 0.39 -2.23 -42.48
N LEU A 557 1.13 -1.29 -41.86
CA LEU A 557 1.73 -1.48 -40.54
C LEU A 557 0.68 -1.66 -39.44
N GLN A 558 -0.48 -1.00 -39.55
CA GLN A 558 -1.63 -1.23 -38.68
C GLN A 558 -2.21 -2.63 -38.87
N ASN A 559 -2.14 -3.21 -40.07
CA ASN A 559 -2.52 -4.59 -40.40
C ASN A 559 -3.92 -4.99 -39.89
N LYS A 560 -4.89 -4.06 -39.97
CA LYS A 560 -6.29 -4.25 -39.53
C LYS A 560 -6.45 -4.69 -38.07
N ARG A 561 -5.40 -4.60 -37.24
CA ARG A 561 -5.51 -4.95 -35.82
C ARG A 561 -6.27 -3.87 -35.06
N ALA A 562 -6.90 -4.27 -33.96
CA ALA A 562 -7.63 -3.36 -33.09
C ALA A 562 -6.73 -2.28 -32.47
N GLY A 563 -7.33 -1.14 -32.11
CA GLY A 563 -6.63 0.02 -31.57
C GLY A 563 -6.02 0.93 -32.64
N ASN A 564 -5.42 2.04 -32.21
CA ASN A 564 -4.68 2.98 -33.06
C ASN A 564 -3.23 2.94 -32.60
N VAL A 565 -2.38 2.20 -33.31
CA VAL A 565 -0.94 2.14 -33.00
C VAL A 565 -0.16 2.85 -34.09
N TRP A 566 -0.50 2.59 -35.36
CA TRP A 566 0.03 3.30 -36.51
C TRP A 566 -1.00 4.28 -37.05
N GLY A 567 -0.53 5.48 -37.38
CA GLY A 567 -1.34 6.52 -37.99
C GLY A 567 -0.49 7.49 -38.78
N GLN A 568 -1.13 8.29 -39.60
CA GLN A 568 -0.49 9.30 -40.43
C GLN A 568 -1.52 10.34 -40.85
N PHE A 569 -1.21 11.62 -40.79
CA PHE A 569 -1.92 12.61 -41.60
C PHE A 569 -1.40 12.54 -43.03
N ILE A 570 -2.24 12.05 -43.93
CA ILE A 570 -1.88 11.81 -45.34
C ILE A 570 -1.43 13.13 -45.97
N GLN A 571 -0.33 13.10 -46.75
CA GLN A 571 0.32 14.27 -47.36
C GLN A 571 0.87 15.35 -46.41
N VAL A 572 0.73 15.19 -45.08
CA VAL A 572 1.27 16.13 -44.07
C VAL A 572 2.45 15.53 -43.34
N ASP A 573 2.27 14.34 -42.75
CA ASP A 573 3.37 13.64 -42.08
C ASP A 573 4.26 12.98 -43.15
N GLU A 574 5.57 13.20 -43.06
CA GLU A 574 6.55 12.63 -44.00
C GLU A 574 6.55 11.10 -44.02
N GLN A 575 6.13 10.47 -42.92
CA GLN A 575 6.09 9.02 -42.74
C GLN A 575 5.06 8.62 -41.67
N PRO A 576 4.66 7.32 -41.63
CA PRO A 576 3.84 6.79 -40.55
C PRO A 576 4.43 7.04 -39.16
N LEU A 577 3.54 7.28 -38.21
CA LEU A 577 3.85 7.58 -36.82
C LEU A 577 3.24 6.53 -35.90
N LEU A 578 3.89 6.33 -34.77
CA LEU A 578 3.31 5.61 -33.63
C LEU A 578 2.45 6.59 -32.82
N THR A 579 1.14 6.42 -32.89
CA THR A 579 0.17 7.36 -32.32
C THR A 579 -1.17 6.69 -32.03
N THR A 580 -1.79 7.11 -30.92
CA THR A 580 -3.16 6.72 -30.54
C THR A 580 -4.22 7.71 -31.03
N GLU A 581 -3.80 8.80 -31.69
CA GLU A 581 -4.69 9.85 -32.18
C GLU A 581 -5.64 9.32 -33.25
N ALA A 582 -6.94 9.29 -32.94
CA ALA A 582 -7.95 8.73 -33.83
C ALA A 582 -8.05 9.45 -35.20
N ALA A 583 -7.75 10.74 -35.24
CA ALA A 583 -7.75 11.53 -36.48
C ALA A 583 -6.64 11.10 -37.47
N LYS A 584 -5.53 10.54 -36.96
CA LYS A 584 -4.43 9.99 -37.76
C LYS A 584 -4.69 8.56 -38.24
N HIS A 585 -5.78 7.92 -37.82
CA HIS A 585 -6.14 6.59 -38.34
C HIS A 585 -6.39 6.66 -39.85
N VAL A 586 -5.88 5.67 -40.58
CA VAL A 586 -5.99 5.57 -42.03
C VAL A 586 -6.91 4.42 -42.41
N TYR A 587 -7.89 4.70 -43.26
CA TYR A 587 -8.79 3.70 -43.85
C TYR A 587 -8.46 3.46 -45.31
N GLN A 588 -8.72 2.23 -45.76
CA GLN A 588 -8.56 1.81 -47.15
C GLN A 588 -9.87 1.99 -47.92
N VAL A 589 -9.79 2.59 -49.11
CA VAL A 589 -10.87 2.60 -50.09
C VAL A 589 -10.43 1.81 -51.32
N SER A 590 -11.08 0.68 -51.56
CA SER A 590 -10.80 -0.22 -52.68
C SER A 590 -11.81 -0.03 -53.80
N PHE A 591 -11.34 0.30 -55.00
CA PHE A 591 -12.18 0.42 -56.20
C PHE A 591 -12.15 -0.88 -57.00
N THR A 592 -13.31 -1.48 -57.22
CA THR A 592 -13.44 -2.77 -57.91
C THR A 592 -14.12 -2.63 -59.26
N TYR A 593 -13.63 -3.34 -60.28
CA TYR A 593 -14.28 -3.47 -61.58
C TYR A 593 -14.30 -4.95 -61.97
N LYS A 594 -15.47 -5.44 -62.41
CA LYS A 594 -15.73 -6.88 -62.68
C LYS A 594 -15.29 -7.78 -61.50
N GLY A 595 -15.58 -7.35 -60.27
CA GLY A 595 -15.27 -8.10 -59.04
C GLY A 595 -13.79 -8.13 -58.62
N ARG A 596 -12.89 -7.39 -59.30
CA ARG A 596 -11.46 -7.32 -58.97
C ARG A 596 -11.07 -5.93 -58.51
N VAL A 597 -10.22 -5.83 -57.48
CA VAL A 597 -9.63 -4.54 -57.07
C VAL A 597 -8.71 -4.04 -58.18
N LYS A 598 -8.96 -2.82 -58.65
CA LYS A 598 -8.20 -2.17 -59.72
C LYS A 598 -7.39 -0.98 -59.23
N ALA A 599 -7.87 -0.32 -58.17
CA ALA A 599 -7.16 0.78 -57.53
C ALA A 599 -7.47 0.80 -56.04
N THR A 600 -6.50 1.29 -55.27
CA THR A 600 -6.64 1.50 -53.83
C THR A 600 -6.27 2.95 -53.52
N ARG A 601 -7.03 3.54 -52.61
CA ARG A 601 -6.79 4.88 -52.05
C ARG A 601 -6.90 4.80 -50.54
N TYR A 602 -6.41 5.84 -49.88
CA TYR A 602 -6.42 5.95 -48.44
C TYR A 602 -6.99 7.30 -48.03
N ALA A 603 -7.63 7.32 -46.88
CA ALA A 603 -8.19 8.52 -46.28
C ALA A 603 -8.01 8.49 -44.77
N ASN A 604 -7.86 9.67 -44.18
CA ASN A 604 -7.97 9.81 -42.73
C ASN A 604 -9.42 9.66 -42.27
N SER A 605 -9.62 9.23 -41.03
CA SER A 605 -10.95 9.13 -40.42
C SER A 605 -11.75 10.43 -40.54
N GLY A 606 -12.97 10.34 -41.05
CA GLY A 606 -13.87 11.48 -41.27
C GLY A 606 -13.44 12.42 -42.40
N LYS A 607 -12.48 12.02 -43.26
CA LYS A 607 -11.99 12.82 -44.40
C LYS A 607 -12.27 12.12 -45.72
N PRO A 608 -12.38 12.87 -46.84
CA PRO A 608 -12.39 12.28 -48.17
C PRO A 608 -11.02 11.70 -48.55
N ILE A 609 -10.99 10.88 -49.59
CA ILE A 609 -9.72 10.52 -50.24
C ILE A 609 -9.08 11.78 -50.83
N LEU A 610 -7.77 11.95 -50.60
CA LEU A 610 -7.02 13.09 -51.15
C LEU A 610 -6.46 12.81 -52.55
N ALA A 611 -6.24 11.54 -52.87
CA ALA A 611 -5.78 11.14 -54.19
C ALA A 611 -6.95 11.05 -55.18
N PRO A 612 -6.73 11.34 -56.49
CA PRO A 612 -7.78 11.28 -57.49
C PRO A 612 -8.48 9.92 -57.57
N LEU A 613 -9.77 9.96 -57.96
CA LEU A 613 -10.52 8.75 -58.31
C LEU A 613 -9.78 7.97 -59.42
N PRO A 614 -9.93 6.64 -59.46
CA PRO A 614 -9.30 5.85 -60.52
C PRO A 614 -9.82 6.28 -61.89
N THR A 615 -8.88 6.46 -62.81
CA THR A 615 -9.15 6.76 -64.21
C THR A 615 -9.71 5.52 -64.92
N VAL A 616 -10.31 5.71 -66.09
CA VAL A 616 -10.75 4.59 -66.95
C VAL A 616 -9.56 3.67 -67.27
N GLN A 617 -8.38 4.25 -67.48
CA GLN A 617 -7.15 3.50 -67.75
C GLN A 617 -6.73 2.66 -66.53
N ASP A 618 -6.83 3.21 -65.31
CA ASP A 618 -6.54 2.45 -64.08
C ASP A 618 -7.46 1.22 -63.94
N LEU A 619 -8.73 1.36 -64.35
CA LEU A 619 -9.74 0.30 -64.24
C LEU A 619 -9.61 -0.77 -65.33
N LEU A 620 -9.44 -0.34 -66.58
CA LEU A 620 -9.42 -1.22 -67.76
C LEU A 620 -8.04 -1.82 -68.04
N GLY A 621 -6.95 -1.15 -67.66
CA GLY A 621 -5.59 -1.58 -67.96
C GLY A 621 -5.40 -1.80 -69.47
N SER A 622 -5.07 -3.02 -69.89
CA SER A 622 -4.93 -3.38 -71.31
C SER A 622 -6.23 -3.37 -72.12
N GLU A 623 -7.41 -3.37 -71.47
CA GLU A 623 -8.72 -3.21 -72.16
C GLU A 623 -9.02 -1.74 -72.53
N TYR A 624 -8.18 -0.80 -72.10
CA TYR A 624 -8.35 0.62 -72.40
C TYR A 624 -8.02 0.92 -73.86
N ASP A 625 -8.93 1.60 -74.55
CA ASP A 625 -8.75 2.11 -75.91
C ASP A 625 -8.94 3.62 -75.90
N SER A 626 -7.88 4.37 -76.20
CA SER A 626 -7.90 5.84 -76.18
C SER A 626 -8.85 6.46 -77.22
N LYS A 627 -9.34 5.68 -78.18
CA LYS A 627 -10.31 6.14 -79.19
C LYS A 627 -11.77 6.02 -78.73
N LYS A 628 -12.04 5.30 -77.64
CA LYS A 628 -13.39 5.12 -77.09
C LYS A 628 -13.69 6.16 -76.03
N THR A 629 -14.95 6.59 -75.99
CA THR A 629 -15.47 7.38 -74.87
C THR A 629 -16.04 6.43 -73.82
N TYR A 630 -15.75 6.70 -72.55
CA TYR A 630 -16.20 5.89 -71.44
C TYR A 630 -16.87 6.77 -70.39
N THR A 631 -17.91 6.23 -69.74
CA THR A 631 -18.57 6.82 -68.59
C THR A 631 -18.32 5.95 -67.36
N LEU A 632 -17.95 6.57 -66.25
CA LEU A 632 -17.73 5.91 -64.96
C LEU A 632 -18.88 6.23 -64.00
N THR A 633 -19.46 5.20 -63.40
CA THR A 633 -20.37 5.34 -62.25
C THR A 633 -19.84 4.55 -61.07
N TYR A 634 -19.89 5.17 -59.89
CA TYR A 634 -19.38 4.59 -58.65
C TYR A 634 -20.54 4.20 -57.74
N ASP A 635 -20.50 2.98 -57.22
CA ASP A 635 -21.56 2.40 -56.42
C ASP A 635 -21.84 3.20 -55.14
N GLY A 636 -23.12 3.19 -54.71
CA GLY A 636 -23.60 3.95 -53.56
C GLY A 636 -23.43 5.47 -53.70
N GLY A 637 -23.35 5.99 -54.93
CA GLY A 637 -23.19 7.41 -55.21
C GLY A 637 -21.86 7.98 -54.72
N PHE A 638 -20.80 7.17 -54.66
CA PHE A 638 -19.48 7.61 -54.19
C PHE A 638 -18.94 8.78 -55.03
N GLN A 639 -18.45 9.81 -54.35
CA GLN A 639 -17.91 11.03 -54.95
C GLN A 639 -16.53 11.35 -54.35
N PRO A 640 -15.72 12.22 -54.99
CA PRO A 640 -14.42 12.62 -54.45
C PRO A 640 -14.48 13.18 -53.02
N TYR A 641 -15.60 13.78 -52.62
CA TYR A 641 -15.81 14.37 -51.29
C TYR A 641 -16.52 13.44 -50.29
N THR A 642 -16.73 12.16 -50.62
CA THR A 642 -17.33 11.19 -49.69
C THR A 642 -16.42 10.98 -48.47
N LEU A 643 -16.96 11.24 -47.26
CA LEU A 643 -16.22 11.05 -46.01
C LEU A 643 -16.03 9.56 -45.70
N ILE A 644 -14.82 9.19 -45.27
CA ILE A 644 -14.45 7.80 -44.98
C ILE A 644 -14.32 7.61 -43.46
N ASN A 645 -15.15 6.72 -42.90
CA ASN A 645 -15.14 6.38 -41.47
C ASN A 645 -14.82 4.90 -41.22
N GLY A 646 -14.39 4.19 -42.26
CA GLY A 646 -14.13 2.76 -42.22
C GLY A 646 -13.61 2.29 -43.58
N ASP A 647 -12.97 1.12 -43.59
CA ASP A 647 -12.57 0.46 -44.82
C ASP A 647 -13.79 0.27 -45.72
N ARG A 648 -13.66 0.65 -47.00
CA ARG A 648 -14.76 0.65 -47.95
C ARG A 648 -14.35 0.04 -49.28
N THR A 649 -15.26 -0.74 -49.86
CA THR A 649 -15.17 -1.20 -51.25
C THR A 649 -16.19 -0.44 -52.09
N VAL A 650 -15.77 0.09 -53.23
CA VAL A 650 -16.59 0.85 -54.18
C VAL A 650 -16.54 0.13 -55.52
N ALA A 651 -17.65 -0.47 -55.94
CA ALA A 651 -17.76 -1.03 -57.28
C ALA A 651 -17.86 0.10 -58.31
N VAL A 652 -17.13 -0.03 -59.41
CA VAL A 652 -17.14 0.93 -60.51
C VAL A 652 -17.71 0.27 -61.75
N THR A 653 -18.69 0.91 -62.36
CA THR A 653 -19.25 0.50 -63.65
C THR A 653 -18.66 1.38 -64.74
N VAL A 654 -18.12 0.73 -65.78
CA VAL A 654 -17.58 1.38 -66.97
C VAL A 654 -18.52 1.09 -68.13
N THR A 655 -19.12 2.13 -68.73
CA THR A 655 -19.96 2.00 -69.92
C THR A 655 -19.35 2.76 -71.09
N THR A 656 -19.51 2.23 -72.30
CA THR A 656 -19.21 2.96 -73.54
C THR A 656 -20.54 3.47 -74.10
N PRO A 657 -20.73 4.79 -74.27
CA PRO A 657 -21.94 5.31 -74.91
C PRO A 657 -22.07 4.71 -76.32
N THR A 658 -23.23 4.14 -76.64
CA THR A 658 -23.54 3.63 -77.99
C THR A 658 -23.90 4.75 -78.97
N GLY A 659 -23.92 6.01 -78.51
CA GLY A 659 -24.32 7.19 -79.29
C GLY A 659 -25.84 7.32 -79.49
N ILE A 660 -26.66 6.52 -78.80
CA ILE A 660 -28.12 6.47 -79.02
C ILE A 660 -28.89 7.39 -78.05
N ASP A 661 -28.36 7.68 -76.87
CA ASP A 661 -29.04 8.51 -75.87
C ASP A 661 -28.71 10.00 -76.08
N GLY A 662 -29.65 10.74 -76.67
CA GLY A 662 -29.56 12.20 -76.82
C GLY A 662 -30.10 12.81 -78.12
N VAL A 663 -30.63 12.01 -79.05
CA VAL A 663 -31.16 12.54 -80.32
C VAL A 663 -32.54 13.16 -80.11
N THR A 664 -32.61 14.49 -80.00
CA THR A 664 -33.85 15.27 -79.98
C THR A 664 -34.51 15.30 -81.37
N ASN A 665 -35.83 15.51 -81.41
CA ASN A 665 -36.71 15.31 -82.57
C ASN A 665 -36.45 16.19 -83.82
N ASP A 666 -35.44 17.08 -83.82
CA ASP A 666 -35.42 18.20 -84.77
C ASP A 666 -34.24 18.27 -85.76
N ALA A 667 -33.41 17.24 -85.89
CA ALA A 667 -32.42 17.15 -86.99
C ALA A 667 -32.50 15.80 -87.74
N ALA A 668 -33.36 15.71 -88.75
CA ALA A 668 -33.35 14.61 -89.72
C ALA A 668 -32.95 15.15 -91.09
N GLY A 669 -31.70 14.94 -91.49
CA GLY A 669 -31.29 15.04 -92.88
C GLY A 669 -31.74 13.77 -93.61
N VAL A 670 -32.66 13.92 -94.58
CA VAL A 670 -33.34 12.87 -95.36
C VAL A 670 -32.39 11.95 -96.16
N ASN A 671 -31.08 12.22 -96.14
CA ASN A 671 -30.03 11.52 -96.88
C ASN A 671 -29.03 10.73 -96.00
N SER A 672 -29.43 10.35 -94.78
CA SER A 672 -28.54 9.64 -93.86
C SER A 672 -28.54 8.12 -94.10
N PRO A 673 -27.39 7.43 -93.95
CA PRO A 673 -27.32 5.97 -94.01
C PRO A 673 -28.21 5.29 -92.96
N VAL A 674 -28.74 4.13 -93.32
CA VAL A 674 -29.61 3.28 -92.51
C VAL A 674 -28.78 2.14 -91.92
N TYR A 675 -28.90 1.92 -90.62
CA TYR A 675 -28.25 0.84 -89.89
C TYR A 675 -29.27 -0.07 -89.23
N ASP A 676 -28.98 -1.36 -89.08
CA ASP A 676 -29.79 -2.25 -88.23
C ASP A 676 -29.48 -2.06 -86.74
N LEU A 677 -30.21 -2.76 -85.86
CA LEU A 677 -29.99 -2.69 -84.41
C LEU A 677 -28.66 -3.33 -83.95
N GLN A 678 -27.95 -4.00 -84.86
CA GLN A 678 -26.60 -4.52 -84.65
C GLN A 678 -25.52 -3.54 -85.16
N GLY A 679 -25.91 -2.37 -85.69
CA GLY A 679 -25.01 -1.32 -86.16
C GLY A 679 -24.42 -1.57 -87.55
N ARG A 680 -24.95 -2.52 -88.32
CA ARG A 680 -24.52 -2.77 -89.71
C ARG A 680 -25.24 -1.82 -90.65
N ARG A 681 -24.52 -1.18 -91.58
CA ARG A 681 -25.13 -0.33 -92.60
C ARG A 681 -25.90 -1.21 -93.59
N VAL A 682 -27.20 -0.96 -93.72
CA VAL A 682 -28.12 -1.73 -94.56
C VAL A 682 -28.66 -0.94 -95.75
N ALA A 683 -28.57 0.39 -95.72
CA ALA A 683 -28.84 1.24 -96.89
C ALA A 683 -28.13 2.58 -96.77
N ASP A 684 -27.99 3.27 -97.90
CA ASP A 684 -27.36 4.59 -97.97
C ASP A 684 -28.33 5.73 -97.65
N ARG A 685 -29.62 5.51 -97.93
CA ARG A 685 -30.72 6.44 -97.64
C ARG A 685 -31.97 5.64 -97.33
N LEU A 686 -32.79 6.15 -96.40
CA LEU A 686 -34.03 5.47 -96.02
C LEU A 686 -35.06 5.46 -97.16
N ASP A 687 -35.25 6.58 -97.85
CA ASP A 687 -36.30 6.71 -98.87
C ASP A 687 -36.09 5.73 -100.05
N ASP A 688 -34.83 5.49 -100.41
CA ASP A 688 -34.46 4.58 -101.50
C ASP A 688 -34.67 3.10 -101.14
N ALA A 689 -34.54 2.75 -99.86
CA ALA A 689 -34.55 1.36 -99.39
C ALA A 689 -35.79 0.98 -98.58
N ARG A 690 -36.68 1.93 -98.28
CA ARG A 690 -37.84 1.71 -97.40
C ARG A 690 -38.76 0.58 -97.86
N HIS A 691 -38.84 0.36 -99.17
CA HIS A 691 -39.67 -0.67 -99.78
C HIS A 691 -38.97 -2.03 -99.92
N SER A 692 -37.64 -2.08 -99.73
CA SER A 692 -36.82 -3.30 -99.85
C SER A 692 -36.31 -3.80 -98.50
N LEU A 693 -36.37 -2.98 -97.44
CA LEU A 693 -35.97 -3.38 -96.10
C LEU A 693 -37.07 -4.23 -95.45
N PRO A 694 -36.73 -5.39 -94.82
CA PRO A 694 -37.69 -6.16 -94.05
C PRO A 694 -38.32 -5.33 -92.92
N ALA A 695 -39.57 -5.64 -92.58
CA ALA A 695 -40.25 -5.01 -91.45
C ALA A 695 -39.41 -5.15 -90.16
N GLY A 696 -39.13 -4.03 -89.51
CA GLY A 696 -38.17 -3.99 -88.41
C GLY A 696 -37.81 -2.57 -87.99
N VAL A 697 -36.99 -2.49 -86.95
CA VAL A 697 -36.50 -1.21 -86.41
C VAL A 697 -35.08 -0.97 -86.90
N TYR A 698 -34.83 0.20 -87.49
CA TYR A 698 -33.55 0.61 -88.04
C TYR A 698 -33.12 1.95 -87.44
N ILE A 699 -31.83 2.28 -87.53
CA ILE A 699 -31.25 3.54 -87.11
C ILE A 699 -30.91 4.39 -88.33
N VAL A 700 -31.54 5.55 -88.49
CA VAL A 700 -31.29 6.48 -89.60
C VAL A 700 -30.96 7.85 -89.04
N GLY A 701 -29.77 8.37 -89.35
CA GLY A 701 -29.34 9.68 -88.83
C GLY A 701 -29.42 9.79 -87.30
N GLY A 702 -29.23 8.67 -86.59
CA GLY A 702 -29.31 8.58 -85.13
C GLY A 702 -30.71 8.29 -84.55
N ARG A 703 -31.76 8.13 -85.36
CA ARG A 703 -33.13 7.82 -84.87
C ARG A 703 -33.57 6.40 -85.15
N LYS A 704 -34.37 5.82 -84.24
CA LYS A 704 -35.11 4.59 -84.48
C LYS A 704 -36.26 4.86 -85.47
N VAL A 705 -36.23 4.20 -86.61
CA VAL A 705 -37.27 4.21 -87.63
C VAL A 705 -37.85 2.81 -87.74
N VAL A 706 -39.18 2.72 -87.68
CA VAL A 706 -39.90 1.46 -87.91
C VAL A 706 -40.30 1.39 -89.38
N VAL A 707 -39.72 0.42 -90.10
CA VAL A 707 -40.22 0.01 -91.42
C VAL A 707 -41.27 -1.06 -91.14
N LYS A 708 -42.50 -0.84 -91.64
CA LYS A 708 -43.64 -1.74 -91.44
C LYS A 708 -43.84 -2.61 -92.66
#